data_AF-A0AA39CXE0-F1
#
_entry.id   AF-A0AA39CXE0-F1
#
_cell.length_a   1.000
_cell.length_b   1.000
_cell.length_c   1.000
_cell.angle_alpha   90.00
_cell.angle_beta   90.00
_cell.angle_gamma   90.00
#
_symmetry.space_group_name_H-M   'P 1'
#
loop_
_entity.id
_entity.type
_entity.pdbx_description
1 polymer ?
#
loop_
_entity_poly.entity_id
_entity_poly.type
_entity_poly.pdbx_seq_one_letter_code
_entity_poly.pdbx_strand_id
1 'polypeptide(L)'
;MSTTSVASIREEIASALTHGLGAVLALAASAVLITLAAIYGDGWQLASAIVFGIALLLLYTASTLYHAIQHPQAKGRLKVFDHCAIYVLIAGTYTPFTLIGLRGPWGWSMFTAIWALALGGVVFKLFYTGRFKLLSTVIYIAMGWLVVVAIKPMWASIDGGTLAWLFGGGLSYTLGTYFYHRESIPYSHAIWHLFVIGGSVCHFVAVTRQQASVRSARHAHERFAPRPPRRGNHGSVNAASAPAAPKASRWRLRRPGPRGQRWLAVLVFLFAAILVLLALWDWNWFKGPVERAVQARTGRALHIGNLDVDLGRTTTVRADTLTFANAPWAKQPNMASADRVEIDVRVWPLLRGNVQLPEIRLTRPDVLLETAPRKGDPGNWNFLGDSKGGTTLQLKRLRIDDGRLQFLDALGRTDILVNVRSGQPKQADAAPPLLVAGKGRWRGNPFILSGGTESPLELTDSGHPFRIHLDGRAGATHAVASGTLTNPFQLQVFDLQFALSGKDLADLYPLLGIAIPPSPPYALDGRLKRDHQIWRYERFTGKVGDSDLAGAVQFDVSGERPRMAANLVSRRLDFDDLAGFVGAPPKANGGETANAGQKTEAARKAASAKVLPATPYNLGKLRAMDADVRWKAQHINAPKLPLDDMDAHLLLDDGVLRLDPLNFGVAGGDIRSTIRMDARRPQIATTFKASVRGVQLSQLFPDAKLAEQAKGGISGAIDLTGNGNSIAAMLGSSSGNVALGMGRGHVGNLLMEVAGLDITESLKFLFTGDKQIPLRCAFADFGVREGLMHTRSMAVDTTDTIIVGEGDVSLRDETLDLLLRPRPKDRSILVLRSPLRIGGTFKDPSFRPDFKALGIRGAVALTLGSIAPPAALLATIELGPGKDADCGGHYAK
;
A
#
# COMPACT_ATOMS: atom_id res chain seq x y z
N MET A 1 7.40 -57.90 -13.26
CA MET A 1 8.46 -56.97 -13.72
C MET A 1 9.24 -57.68 -14.82
N SER A 2 9.00 -57.35 -16.09
CA SER A 2 9.82 -57.87 -17.20
C SER A 2 10.94 -56.89 -17.46
N THR A 3 12.17 -57.40 -17.43
CA THR A 3 13.41 -56.68 -17.72
C THR A 3 13.45 -56.28 -19.19
N THR A 4 13.20 -55.01 -19.51
CA THR A 4 13.44 -54.44 -20.85
C THR A 4 14.96 -54.45 -21.10
N SER A 5 15.42 -55.18 -22.11
CA SER A 5 16.85 -55.31 -22.44
C SER A 5 17.42 -53.96 -22.92
N VAL A 6 18.73 -53.73 -22.76
CA VAL A 6 19.41 -52.51 -23.26
C VAL A 6 19.20 -52.32 -24.77
N ALA A 7 19.08 -53.42 -25.53
CA ALA A 7 18.73 -53.40 -26.95
C ALA A 7 17.34 -52.79 -27.20
N SER A 8 16.33 -53.16 -26.39
CA SER A 8 14.97 -52.59 -26.51
C SER A 8 14.91 -51.09 -26.23
N ILE A 9 15.73 -50.58 -25.31
CA ILE A 9 15.78 -49.14 -25.01
C ILE A 9 16.38 -48.35 -26.18
N ARG A 10 17.42 -48.88 -26.83
CA ARG A 10 18.04 -48.23 -28.01
C ARG A 10 17.07 -48.13 -29.19
N GLU A 11 16.24 -49.15 -29.42
CA GLU A 11 15.22 -49.12 -30.47
C GLU A 11 14.09 -48.12 -30.19
N GLU A 12 13.66 -48.01 -28.92
CA GLU A 12 12.68 -47.02 -28.49
C GLU A 12 13.22 -45.59 -28.62
N ILE A 13 14.50 -45.36 -28.27
CA ILE A 13 15.15 -44.06 -28.48
C ILE A 13 15.25 -43.71 -29.96
N ALA A 14 15.68 -44.65 -30.81
CA ALA A 14 15.74 -44.42 -32.26
C ALA A 14 14.35 -44.09 -32.84
N SER A 15 13.31 -44.78 -32.36
CA SER A 15 11.92 -44.54 -32.78
C SER A 15 11.40 -43.18 -32.29
N ALA A 16 11.72 -42.77 -31.06
CA ALA A 16 11.37 -41.46 -30.53
C ALA A 16 12.10 -40.32 -31.26
N LEU A 17 13.39 -40.48 -31.57
CA LEU A 17 14.20 -39.46 -32.26
C LEU A 17 13.77 -39.26 -33.71
N THR A 18 13.51 -40.35 -34.46
CA THR A 18 13.07 -40.27 -35.85
C THR A 18 11.76 -39.50 -36.00
N HIS A 19 10.72 -39.87 -35.25
CA HIS A 19 9.46 -39.13 -35.26
C HIS A 19 9.51 -37.80 -34.50
N GLY A 20 10.42 -37.62 -33.54
CA GLY A 20 10.66 -36.33 -32.89
C GLY A 20 11.19 -35.29 -33.88
N LEU A 21 12.13 -35.70 -34.75
CA LEU A 21 12.55 -34.89 -35.89
C LEU A 21 11.37 -34.63 -36.85
N GLY A 22 10.56 -35.65 -37.12
CA GLY A 22 9.33 -35.52 -37.89
C GLY A 22 8.36 -34.47 -37.31
N ALA A 23 8.21 -34.38 -35.99
CA ALA A 23 7.33 -33.41 -35.33
C ALA A 23 7.83 -31.96 -35.52
N VAL A 24 9.13 -31.74 -35.36
CA VAL A 24 9.76 -30.42 -35.58
C VAL A 24 9.64 -30.01 -37.05
N LEU A 25 9.93 -30.92 -37.99
CA LEU A 25 9.78 -30.66 -39.42
C LEU A 25 8.32 -30.41 -39.79
N ALA A 26 7.37 -31.18 -39.24
CA ALA A 26 5.95 -31.00 -39.47
C ALA A 26 5.45 -29.64 -38.95
N LEU A 27 5.91 -29.18 -37.79
CA LEU A 27 5.57 -27.87 -37.26
C LEU A 27 6.06 -26.74 -38.19
N ALA A 28 7.35 -26.77 -38.57
CA ALA A 28 7.93 -25.77 -39.46
C ALA A 28 7.27 -25.78 -40.85
N ALA A 29 7.10 -26.96 -41.44
CA ALA A 29 6.46 -27.14 -42.74
C ALA A 29 5.00 -26.68 -42.73
N SER A 30 4.24 -27.01 -41.68
CA SER A 30 2.85 -26.59 -41.52
C SER A 30 2.74 -25.07 -41.36
N ALA A 31 3.63 -24.45 -40.57
CA ALA A 31 3.66 -23.00 -40.42
C ALA A 31 3.90 -22.30 -41.77
N VAL A 32 4.86 -22.79 -42.57
CA VAL A 32 5.13 -22.26 -43.90
C VAL A 32 3.91 -22.44 -44.82
N LEU A 33 3.34 -23.64 -44.90
CA LEU A 33 2.22 -23.93 -45.78
C LEU A 33 0.96 -23.14 -45.41
N ILE A 34 0.63 -23.05 -44.12
CA ILE A 34 -0.52 -22.28 -43.63
C ILE A 34 -0.32 -20.78 -43.88
N THR A 35 0.90 -20.27 -43.67
CA THR A 35 1.23 -18.87 -43.95
C THR A 35 1.09 -18.55 -45.43
N LEU A 36 1.63 -19.42 -46.31
CA LEU A 36 1.48 -19.26 -47.75
C LEU A 36 0.00 -19.34 -48.17
N ALA A 37 -0.78 -20.25 -47.60
CA ALA A 37 -2.21 -20.36 -47.87
C ALA A 37 -3.01 -19.15 -47.32
N ALA A 38 -2.60 -18.56 -46.20
CA ALA A 38 -3.25 -17.38 -45.63
C ALA A 38 -2.95 -16.10 -46.43
N ILE A 39 -1.73 -15.95 -46.93
CA ILE A 39 -1.31 -14.77 -47.70
C ILE A 39 -1.81 -14.85 -49.14
N TYR A 40 -1.71 -16.02 -49.78
CA TYR A 40 -1.91 -16.17 -51.22
C TYR A 40 -3.09 -17.05 -51.61
N GLY A 41 -3.70 -17.77 -50.67
CA GLY A 41 -4.78 -18.73 -50.93
C GLY A 41 -6.18 -18.18 -50.61
N ASP A 42 -7.20 -18.99 -50.90
CA ASP A 42 -8.56 -18.76 -50.44
C ASP A 42 -8.90 -19.57 -49.17
N GLY A 43 -10.10 -19.38 -48.63
CA GLY A 43 -10.53 -20.04 -47.40
C GLY A 43 -10.49 -21.57 -47.47
N TRP A 44 -10.64 -22.18 -48.66
CA TRP A 44 -10.54 -23.63 -48.82
C TRP A 44 -9.09 -24.10 -48.82
N GLN A 45 -8.19 -23.33 -49.43
CA GLN A 45 -6.76 -23.60 -49.38
C GLN A 45 -6.22 -23.48 -47.95
N LEU A 46 -6.64 -22.44 -47.22
CA LEU A 46 -6.27 -22.24 -45.82
C LEU A 46 -6.80 -23.35 -44.91
N ALA A 47 -8.10 -23.67 -44.98
CA ALA A 47 -8.70 -24.72 -44.16
C ALA A 47 -8.05 -26.09 -44.41
N SER A 48 -7.81 -26.46 -45.67
CA SER A 48 -7.14 -27.71 -46.02
C SER A 48 -5.68 -27.76 -45.55
N ALA A 49 -4.94 -26.64 -45.62
CA ALA A 49 -3.57 -26.55 -45.11
C ALA A 49 -3.52 -26.75 -43.58
N ILE A 50 -4.47 -26.15 -42.84
CA ILE A 50 -4.58 -26.30 -41.39
C ILE A 50 -4.88 -27.76 -41.02
N VAL A 51 -5.87 -28.38 -41.68
CA VAL A 51 -6.24 -29.78 -41.40
C VAL A 51 -5.08 -30.74 -41.67
N PHE A 52 -4.39 -30.57 -42.80
CA PHE A 52 -3.22 -31.38 -43.13
C PHE A 52 -2.06 -31.17 -42.14
N GLY A 53 -1.79 -29.92 -41.74
CA GLY A 53 -0.73 -29.60 -40.80
C GLY A 53 -0.98 -30.12 -39.38
N ILE A 54 -2.22 -29.98 -38.88
CA ILE A 54 -2.63 -30.55 -37.59
C ILE A 54 -2.49 -32.08 -37.62
N ALA A 55 -2.92 -32.73 -38.70
CA ALA A 55 -2.84 -34.18 -38.83
C ALA A 55 -1.38 -34.70 -38.81
N LEU A 56 -0.46 -33.99 -39.48
CA LEU A 56 0.98 -34.29 -39.43
C LEU A 56 1.55 -34.10 -38.03
N LEU A 57 1.31 -32.94 -37.40
CA LEU A 57 1.82 -32.65 -36.08
C LEU A 57 1.28 -33.64 -35.04
N LEU A 58 0.00 -34.00 -35.14
CA LEU A 58 -0.64 -34.96 -34.26
C LEU A 58 0.02 -36.34 -34.34
N LEU A 59 0.25 -36.88 -35.53
CA LEU A 59 0.91 -38.18 -35.71
C LEU A 59 2.29 -38.19 -35.08
N TYR A 60 3.15 -37.26 -35.50
CA TYR A 60 4.55 -37.27 -35.05
C TYR A 60 4.66 -37.03 -33.55
N THR A 61 3.87 -36.11 -33.00
CA THR A 61 3.86 -35.86 -31.54
C THR A 61 3.37 -37.09 -30.78
N ALA A 62 2.27 -37.71 -31.21
CA ALA A 62 1.73 -38.92 -30.58
C ALA A 62 2.77 -40.05 -30.55
N SER A 63 3.45 -40.27 -31.67
CA SER A 63 4.44 -41.31 -31.81
C SER A 63 5.70 -41.06 -30.99
N THR A 64 6.22 -39.83 -31.01
CA THR A 64 7.37 -39.45 -30.16
C THR A 64 7.06 -39.65 -28.68
N LEU A 65 5.89 -39.22 -28.21
CA LEU A 65 5.49 -39.38 -26.81
C LEU A 65 5.31 -40.86 -26.44
N TYR A 66 4.74 -41.67 -27.33
CA TYR A 66 4.59 -43.11 -27.13
C TYR A 66 5.95 -43.82 -26.93
N HIS A 67 6.96 -43.49 -27.76
CA HIS A 67 8.28 -44.10 -27.68
C HIS A 67 9.18 -43.52 -26.58
N ALA A 68 8.99 -42.24 -26.23
CA ALA A 68 9.79 -41.58 -25.20
C ALA A 68 9.37 -41.99 -23.77
N ILE A 69 8.08 -42.29 -23.55
CA ILE A 69 7.58 -42.55 -22.20
C ILE A 69 7.87 -43.99 -21.74
N GLN A 70 8.34 -44.12 -20.50
CA GLN A 70 8.64 -45.43 -19.90
C GLN A 70 7.56 -45.90 -18.92
N HIS A 71 6.63 -45.02 -18.54
CA HIS A 71 5.57 -45.34 -17.57
C HIS A 71 4.54 -46.32 -18.17
N PRO A 72 4.32 -47.53 -17.61
CA PRO A 72 3.56 -48.60 -18.27
C PRO A 72 2.14 -48.24 -18.69
N GLN A 73 1.37 -47.57 -17.81
CA GLN A 73 -0.01 -47.18 -18.12
C GLN A 73 -0.08 -46.04 -19.14
N ALA A 74 0.88 -45.11 -19.09
CA ALA A 74 0.90 -43.98 -20.00
C ALA A 74 1.36 -44.42 -21.40
N LYS A 75 2.36 -45.31 -21.47
CA LYS A 75 2.80 -45.97 -22.69
C LYS A 75 1.66 -46.73 -23.36
N GLY A 76 0.87 -47.47 -22.58
CA GLY A 76 -0.32 -48.16 -23.07
C GLY A 76 -1.34 -47.23 -23.73
N ARG A 77 -1.68 -46.12 -23.07
CA ARG A 77 -2.63 -45.12 -23.62
C ARG A 77 -2.07 -44.39 -24.85
N LEU A 78 -0.81 -43.98 -24.80
CA LEU A 78 -0.14 -43.30 -25.92
C LEU A 78 0.02 -44.21 -27.13
N LYS A 79 0.18 -45.53 -26.93
CA LYS A 79 0.13 -46.51 -28.01
C LYS A 79 -1.21 -46.52 -28.74
N VAL A 80 -2.32 -46.38 -28.02
CA VAL A 80 -3.66 -46.28 -28.65
C VAL A 80 -3.74 -45.00 -29.47
N PHE A 81 -3.30 -43.89 -28.87
CA PHE A 81 -3.35 -42.57 -29.47
C PHE A 81 -2.50 -42.47 -30.74
N ASP A 82 -1.28 -43.00 -30.71
CA ASP A 82 -0.37 -43.09 -31.85
C ASP A 82 -0.99 -43.85 -33.03
N HIS A 83 -1.58 -45.03 -32.79
CA HIS A 83 -2.28 -45.77 -33.84
C HIS A 83 -3.53 -45.04 -34.37
N CYS A 84 -4.25 -44.31 -33.52
CA CYS A 84 -5.39 -43.50 -33.96
C CYS A 84 -4.94 -42.35 -34.87
N ALA A 85 -3.79 -41.74 -34.58
CA ALA A 85 -3.26 -40.63 -35.36
C ALA A 85 -2.89 -41.04 -36.81
N ILE A 86 -2.57 -42.31 -37.07
CA ILE A 86 -2.34 -42.82 -38.43
C ILE A 86 -3.61 -42.68 -39.30
N TYR A 87 -4.78 -43.03 -38.77
CA TYR A 87 -6.05 -42.85 -39.49
C TYR A 87 -6.34 -41.39 -39.79
N VAL A 88 -6.08 -40.51 -38.82
CA VAL A 88 -6.27 -39.07 -38.96
C VAL A 88 -5.29 -38.49 -39.98
N LEU A 89 -4.04 -38.95 -40.02
CA LEU A 89 -3.09 -38.52 -41.04
C LEU A 89 -3.55 -38.90 -42.46
N ILE A 90 -4.03 -40.12 -42.66
CA ILE A 90 -4.54 -40.56 -43.97
C ILE A 90 -5.71 -39.67 -44.42
N ALA A 91 -6.65 -39.32 -43.53
CA ALA A 91 -7.74 -38.39 -43.89
C ALA A 91 -7.23 -36.95 -44.11
N GLY A 92 -6.25 -36.52 -43.31
CA GLY A 92 -5.60 -35.22 -43.43
C GLY A 92 -4.91 -35.03 -44.78
N THR A 93 -4.21 -36.06 -45.28
CA THR A 93 -3.51 -35.99 -46.58
C THR A 93 -4.46 -35.91 -47.77
N TYR A 94 -5.67 -36.46 -47.66
CA TYR A 94 -6.71 -36.39 -48.70
C TYR A 94 -7.43 -35.04 -48.75
N THR A 95 -7.44 -34.29 -47.65
CA THR A 95 -8.26 -33.09 -47.48
C THR A 95 -7.95 -32.00 -48.52
N PRO A 96 -6.67 -31.64 -48.80
CA PRO A 96 -6.34 -30.69 -49.85
C PRO A 96 -6.82 -31.13 -51.24
N PHE A 97 -6.64 -32.39 -51.61
CA PHE A 97 -7.00 -32.87 -52.95
C PHE A 97 -8.51 -32.96 -53.17
N THR A 98 -9.25 -33.33 -52.13
CA THR A 98 -10.71 -33.47 -52.20
C THR A 98 -11.43 -32.13 -52.15
N LEU A 99 -10.94 -31.17 -51.35
CA LEU A 99 -11.58 -29.86 -51.19
C LEU A 99 -11.09 -28.79 -52.18
N ILE A 100 -9.90 -28.97 -52.78
CA ILE A 100 -9.32 -28.03 -53.74
C ILE A 100 -9.35 -28.62 -55.16
N GLY A 101 -8.70 -29.77 -55.39
CA GLY A 101 -8.53 -30.36 -56.73
C GLY A 101 -9.81 -30.95 -57.32
N LEU A 102 -10.44 -31.87 -56.61
CA LEU A 102 -11.66 -32.58 -57.04
C LEU A 102 -12.96 -31.86 -56.66
N ARG A 103 -12.88 -30.56 -56.36
CA ARG A 103 -13.97 -29.79 -55.75
C ARG A 103 -15.28 -29.96 -56.55
N GLY A 104 -16.26 -30.62 -55.93
CA GLY A 104 -17.49 -31.08 -56.59
C GLY A 104 -18.05 -32.37 -55.96
N PRO A 105 -19.01 -33.06 -56.60
CA PRO A 105 -19.60 -34.29 -56.04
C PRO A 105 -18.57 -35.38 -55.73
N TRP A 106 -17.54 -35.53 -56.59
CA TRP A 106 -16.44 -36.47 -56.38
C TRP A 106 -15.55 -36.09 -55.19
N GLY A 107 -15.19 -34.81 -55.06
CA GLY A 107 -14.42 -34.30 -53.92
C GLY A 107 -15.14 -34.51 -52.60
N TRP A 108 -16.42 -34.14 -52.51
CA TRP A 108 -17.21 -34.30 -51.28
C TRP A 108 -17.49 -35.77 -50.93
N SER A 109 -17.79 -36.62 -51.92
CA SER A 109 -18.02 -38.05 -51.65
C SER A 109 -16.75 -38.72 -51.13
N MET A 110 -15.59 -38.43 -51.73
CA MET A 110 -14.30 -38.96 -51.29
C MET A 110 -13.89 -38.38 -49.93
N PHE A 111 -14.07 -37.08 -49.69
CA PHE A 111 -13.79 -36.43 -48.41
C PHE A 111 -14.62 -37.06 -47.28
N THR A 112 -15.93 -37.21 -47.47
CA THR A 112 -16.79 -37.84 -46.46
C THR A 112 -16.45 -39.30 -46.27
N ALA A 113 -16.14 -40.04 -47.34
CA ALA A 113 -15.75 -41.45 -47.24
C ALA A 113 -14.46 -41.63 -46.43
N ILE A 114 -13.41 -40.86 -46.73
CA ILE A 114 -12.11 -41.01 -46.05
C ILE A 114 -12.19 -40.61 -44.57
N TRP A 115 -12.91 -39.53 -44.24
CA TRP A 115 -13.08 -39.09 -42.86
C TRP A 115 -13.99 -40.02 -42.05
N ALA A 116 -15.02 -40.60 -42.67
CA ALA A 116 -15.86 -41.62 -42.03
C ALA A 116 -15.07 -42.92 -41.76
N LEU A 117 -14.25 -43.36 -42.72
CA LEU A 117 -13.35 -44.51 -42.54
C LEU A 117 -12.29 -44.22 -41.45
N ALA A 118 -11.74 -43.01 -41.40
CA ALA A 118 -10.80 -42.62 -40.35
C ALA A 118 -11.44 -42.63 -38.97
N LEU A 119 -12.65 -42.07 -38.83
CA LEU A 119 -13.39 -42.11 -37.57
C LEU A 119 -13.70 -43.56 -37.17
N GLY A 120 -14.16 -44.39 -38.11
CA GLY A 120 -14.39 -45.83 -37.88
C GLY A 120 -13.11 -46.56 -37.45
N GLY A 121 -11.98 -46.24 -38.07
CA GLY A 121 -10.66 -46.76 -37.71
C GLY A 121 -10.19 -46.35 -36.32
N VAL A 122 -10.40 -45.08 -35.94
CA VAL A 122 -10.11 -44.57 -34.58
C VAL A 122 -10.98 -45.30 -33.54
N VAL A 123 -12.29 -45.40 -33.78
CA VAL A 123 -13.21 -46.15 -32.90
C VAL A 123 -12.77 -47.61 -32.78
N PHE A 124 -12.49 -48.26 -33.91
CA PHE A 124 -11.99 -49.65 -33.93
C PHE A 124 -10.72 -49.80 -33.08
N LYS A 125 -9.78 -48.85 -33.17
CA LYS A 125 -8.56 -48.90 -32.35
C LYS A 125 -8.81 -48.65 -30.87
N LEU A 126 -9.70 -47.74 -30.50
CA LEU A 126 -10.03 -47.49 -29.10
C LEU A 126 -10.54 -48.75 -28.38
N PHE A 127 -11.33 -49.59 -29.06
CA PHE A 127 -11.89 -50.82 -28.47
C PHE A 127 -11.05 -52.09 -28.68
N TYR A 128 -10.27 -52.20 -29.76
CA TYR A 128 -9.56 -53.44 -30.14
C TYR A 128 -8.04 -53.27 -30.24
N THR A 129 -7.45 -52.40 -29.40
CA THR A 129 -6.00 -52.14 -29.36
C THR A 129 -5.21 -53.45 -29.16
N GLY A 130 -4.16 -53.63 -29.98
CA GLY A 130 -3.18 -54.73 -29.83
C GLY A 130 -3.61 -56.10 -30.36
N ARG A 131 -4.90 -56.32 -30.68
CA ARG A 131 -5.43 -57.64 -31.05
C ARG A 131 -5.35 -57.97 -32.55
N PHE A 132 -5.46 -56.98 -33.44
CA PHE A 132 -5.53 -57.19 -34.90
C PHE A 132 -4.53 -56.29 -35.67
N LYS A 133 -3.22 -56.52 -35.49
CA LYS A 133 -2.15 -55.72 -36.13
C LYS A 133 -2.24 -55.76 -37.66
N LEU A 134 -2.33 -56.95 -38.26
CA LEU A 134 -2.41 -57.13 -39.72
C LEU A 134 -3.66 -56.48 -40.33
N LEU A 135 -4.84 -56.70 -39.73
CA LEU A 135 -6.10 -56.12 -40.22
C LEU A 135 -6.04 -54.59 -40.22
N SER A 136 -5.47 -53.98 -39.18
CA SER A 136 -5.33 -52.52 -39.10
C SER A 136 -4.44 -51.99 -40.22
N THR A 137 -3.33 -52.67 -40.51
CA THR A 137 -2.45 -52.30 -41.62
C THR A 137 -3.15 -52.41 -42.97
N VAL A 138 -3.90 -53.48 -43.20
CA VAL A 138 -4.68 -53.65 -44.44
C VAL A 138 -5.68 -52.50 -44.61
N ILE A 139 -6.35 -52.08 -43.53
CA ILE A 139 -7.27 -50.94 -43.56
C ILE A 139 -6.50 -49.64 -43.86
N TYR A 140 -5.32 -49.40 -43.27
CA TYR A 140 -4.50 -48.22 -43.58
C TYR A 140 -4.12 -48.16 -45.06
N ILE A 141 -3.67 -49.28 -45.64
CA ILE A 141 -3.30 -49.37 -47.06
C ILE A 141 -4.53 -49.16 -47.94
N ALA A 142 -5.64 -49.84 -47.65
CA ALA A 142 -6.88 -49.72 -48.42
C ALA A 142 -7.43 -48.28 -48.40
N MET A 143 -7.42 -47.62 -47.24
CA MET A 143 -7.77 -46.21 -47.12
C MET A 143 -6.80 -45.32 -47.89
N GLY A 144 -5.49 -45.56 -47.76
CA GLY A 144 -4.43 -44.78 -48.42
C GLY A 144 -4.52 -44.82 -49.95
N TRP A 145 -4.98 -45.92 -50.54
CA TRP A 145 -5.15 -46.10 -51.99
C TRP A 145 -6.56 -45.82 -52.52
N LEU A 146 -7.50 -45.40 -51.67
CA LEU A 146 -8.90 -45.14 -52.07
C LEU A 146 -9.01 -44.10 -53.20
N VAL A 147 -8.07 -43.17 -53.29
CA VAL A 147 -7.98 -42.15 -54.34
C VAL A 147 -7.90 -42.76 -55.76
N VAL A 148 -7.44 -44.00 -55.92
CA VAL A 148 -7.38 -44.69 -57.22
C VAL A 148 -8.77 -44.83 -57.85
N VAL A 149 -9.83 -44.93 -57.04
CA VAL A 149 -11.22 -44.92 -57.54
C VAL A 149 -11.54 -43.63 -58.29
N ALA A 150 -10.91 -42.52 -57.87
CA ALA A 150 -11.04 -41.21 -58.49
C ALA A 150 -9.87 -40.89 -59.46
N ILE A 151 -9.13 -41.89 -59.98
CA ILE A 151 -7.94 -41.63 -60.80
C ILE A 151 -8.25 -40.83 -62.08
N LYS A 152 -9.36 -41.12 -62.76
CA LYS A 152 -9.79 -40.39 -63.97
C LYS A 152 -10.03 -38.90 -63.69
N PRO A 153 -10.89 -38.51 -62.72
CA PRO A 153 -11.07 -37.10 -62.39
C PRO A 153 -9.83 -36.47 -61.75
N MET A 154 -8.97 -37.23 -61.05
CA MET A 154 -7.68 -36.73 -60.51
C MET A 154 -6.72 -36.32 -61.63
N TRP A 155 -6.58 -37.16 -62.66
CA TRP A 155 -5.73 -36.86 -63.83
C TRP A 155 -6.19 -35.62 -64.59
N ALA A 156 -7.49 -35.37 -64.62
CA ALA A 156 -8.07 -34.20 -65.27
C ALA A 156 -7.93 -32.91 -64.44
N SER A 157 -7.75 -33.00 -63.12
CA SER A 157 -7.84 -31.84 -62.21
C SER A 157 -6.50 -31.41 -61.61
N ILE A 158 -5.45 -32.23 -61.71
CA ILE A 158 -4.17 -32.00 -61.04
C ILE A 158 -3.01 -32.27 -62.01
N ASP A 159 -1.93 -31.49 -61.93
CA ASP A 159 -0.76 -31.66 -62.80
C ASP A 159 -0.05 -33.01 -62.56
N GLY A 160 0.53 -33.56 -63.63
CA GLY A 160 1.22 -34.85 -63.57
C GLY A 160 2.36 -34.90 -62.55
N GLY A 161 3.04 -33.78 -62.30
CA GLY A 161 4.08 -33.70 -61.26
C GLY A 161 3.53 -33.87 -59.86
N THR A 162 2.40 -33.22 -59.54
CA THR A 162 1.71 -33.40 -58.26
C THR A 162 1.17 -34.82 -58.09
N LEU A 163 0.66 -35.45 -59.16
CA LEU A 163 0.26 -36.86 -59.14
C LEU A 163 1.44 -37.82 -58.91
N ALA A 164 2.61 -37.55 -59.50
CA ALA A 164 3.81 -38.34 -59.28
C ALA A 164 4.27 -38.31 -57.81
N TRP A 165 4.24 -37.13 -57.18
CA TRP A 165 4.54 -37.00 -55.74
C TRP A 165 3.50 -37.70 -54.86
N LEU A 166 2.21 -37.62 -55.20
CA LEU A 166 1.15 -38.33 -54.47
C LEU A 166 1.35 -39.85 -54.57
N PHE A 167 1.65 -40.35 -55.76
CA PHE A 167 1.94 -41.77 -55.99
C PHE A 167 3.21 -42.23 -55.26
N GLY A 168 4.29 -41.44 -55.33
CA GLY A 168 5.53 -41.69 -54.59
C GLY A 168 5.31 -41.74 -53.07
N GLY A 169 4.45 -40.87 -52.55
CA GLY A 169 4.03 -40.91 -51.15
C GLY A 169 3.26 -42.19 -50.78
N GLY A 170 2.31 -42.60 -51.62
CA GLY A 170 1.56 -43.85 -51.45
C GLY A 170 2.45 -45.10 -51.47
N LEU A 171 3.42 -45.14 -52.39
CA LEU A 171 4.44 -46.20 -52.43
C LEU A 171 5.32 -46.21 -51.18
N SER A 172 5.79 -45.04 -50.73
CA SER A 172 6.64 -44.93 -49.53
C SER A 172 5.93 -45.47 -48.29
N TYR A 173 4.68 -45.06 -48.06
CA TYR A 173 3.87 -45.60 -46.96
C TYR A 173 3.62 -47.11 -47.10
N THR A 174 3.39 -47.61 -48.31
CA THR A 174 3.12 -49.04 -48.53
C THR A 174 4.36 -49.89 -48.29
N LEU A 175 5.51 -49.51 -48.87
CA LEU A 175 6.77 -50.24 -48.73
C LEU A 175 7.24 -50.30 -47.28
N GLY A 176 7.04 -49.22 -46.52
CA GLY A 176 7.41 -49.21 -45.12
C GLY A 176 6.67 -50.28 -44.28
N THR A 177 5.44 -50.67 -44.67
CA THR A 177 4.65 -51.65 -43.89
C THR A 177 5.32 -53.02 -43.81
N TYR A 178 6.22 -53.32 -44.75
CA TYR A 178 7.09 -54.50 -44.73
C TYR A 178 7.95 -54.53 -43.46
N PHE A 179 8.59 -53.42 -43.12
CA PHE A 179 9.43 -53.29 -41.93
C PHE A 179 8.58 -53.28 -40.65
N TYR A 180 7.39 -52.67 -40.67
CA TYR A 180 6.47 -52.64 -39.52
C TYR A 180 6.02 -54.04 -39.03
N HIS A 181 5.97 -55.04 -39.92
CA HIS A 181 5.58 -56.42 -39.57
C HIS A 181 6.76 -57.35 -39.26
N ARG A 182 8.00 -56.95 -39.54
CA ARG A 182 9.19 -57.79 -39.35
C ARG A 182 10.04 -57.31 -38.17
N GLU A 183 9.53 -57.57 -36.97
CA GLU A 183 10.19 -57.25 -35.69
C GLU A 183 11.54 -57.99 -35.49
N SER A 184 11.87 -58.97 -36.34
CA SER A 184 13.16 -59.68 -36.33
C SER A 184 14.33 -58.89 -36.93
N ILE A 185 14.07 -57.80 -37.66
CA ILE A 185 15.11 -56.93 -38.22
C ILE A 185 15.46 -55.85 -37.18
N PRO A 186 16.75 -55.65 -36.83
CA PRO A 186 17.17 -54.60 -35.90
C PRO A 186 16.69 -53.22 -36.37
N TYR A 187 16.12 -52.42 -35.47
CA TYR A 187 15.57 -51.10 -35.77
C TYR A 187 14.44 -51.07 -36.83
N SER A 188 13.79 -52.20 -37.11
CA SER A 188 12.67 -52.30 -38.07
C SER A 188 11.59 -51.22 -37.90
N HIS A 189 11.25 -50.88 -36.65
CA HIS A 189 10.26 -49.84 -36.34
C HIS A 189 10.76 -48.43 -36.65
N ALA A 190 12.02 -48.12 -36.36
CA ALA A 190 12.63 -46.84 -36.70
C ALA A 190 12.81 -46.70 -38.23
N ILE A 191 13.10 -47.79 -38.94
CA ILE A 191 13.13 -47.81 -40.41
C ILE A 191 11.72 -47.52 -40.96
N TRP A 192 10.67 -48.12 -40.39
CA TRP A 192 9.28 -47.79 -40.72
C TRP A 192 8.99 -46.30 -40.56
N HIS A 193 9.46 -45.68 -39.48
CA HIS A 193 9.32 -44.23 -39.26
C HIS A 193 9.95 -43.39 -40.37
N LEU A 194 11.12 -43.79 -40.88
CA LEU A 194 11.75 -43.10 -42.01
C LEU A 194 10.92 -43.17 -43.30
N PHE A 195 10.25 -44.29 -43.57
CA PHE A 195 9.29 -44.40 -44.68
C PHE A 195 8.05 -43.51 -44.46
N VAL A 196 7.55 -43.39 -43.23
CA VAL A 196 6.44 -42.49 -42.88
C VAL A 196 6.83 -41.02 -43.11
N ILE A 197 8.07 -40.64 -42.77
CA ILE A 197 8.63 -39.32 -43.04
C ILE A 197 8.76 -39.09 -44.55
N GLY A 198 9.32 -40.04 -45.29
CA GLY A 198 9.43 -39.98 -46.75
C GLY A 198 8.07 -39.80 -47.44
N GLY A 199 7.07 -40.57 -47.01
CA GLY A 199 5.68 -40.44 -47.47
C GLY A 199 5.09 -39.06 -47.18
N SER A 200 5.34 -38.54 -45.97
CA SER A 200 4.84 -37.22 -45.54
C SER A 200 5.48 -36.07 -46.32
N VAL A 201 6.79 -36.16 -46.62
CA VAL A 201 7.50 -35.19 -47.46
C VAL A 201 6.91 -35.18 -48.88
N CYS A 202 6.67 -36.35 -49.47
CA CYS A 202 6.05 -36.45 -50.79
C CYS A 202 4.66 -35.79 -50.81
N HIS A 203 3.84 -36.04 -49.79
CA HIS A 203 2.51 -35.43 -49.67
C HIS A 203 2.59 -33.93 -49.41
N PHE A 204 3.54 -33.46 -48.59
CA PHE A 204 3.76 -32.03 -48.38
C PHE A 204 4.09 -31.32 -49.69
N VAL A 205 5.01 -31.87 -50.49
CA VAL A 205 5.38 -31.32 -51.80
C VAL A 205 4.17 -31.32 -52.75
N ALA A 206 3.40 -32.40 -52.80
CA ALA A 206 2.20 -32.49 -53.62
C ALA A 206 1.15 -31.43 -53.24
N VAL A 207 0.87 -31.26 -51.95
CA VAL A 207 -0.08 -30.24 -51.46
C VAL A 207 0.41 -28.82 -51.77
N THR A 208 1.69 -28.55 -51.57
CA THR A 208 2.29 -27.23 -51.85
C THR A 208 2.19 -26.89 -53.34
N ARG A 209 2.49 -27.86 -54.23
CA ARG A 209 2.36 -27.70 -55.69
C ARG A 209 0.91 -27.48 -56.12
N GLN A 210 -0.04 -28.20 -55.52
CA GLN A 210 -1.45 -28.02 -55.80
C GLN A 210 -1.92 -26.61 -55.44
N GLN A 211 -1.50 -26.08 -54.28
CA GLN A 211 -1.83 -24.71 -53.88
C GLN A 211 -1.25 -23.66 -54.83
N ALA A 212 -0.01 -23.86 -55.29
CA ALA A 212 0.64 -22.95 -56.24
C ALA A 212 -0.02 -22.96 -57.64
N SER A 213 -0.53 -24.11 -58.10
CA SER A 213 -1.12 -24.24 -59.44
C SER A 213 -2.43 -23.46 -59.59
N VAL A 214 -3.23 -23.35 -58.53
CA VAL A 214 -4.47 -22.54 -58.51
C VAL A 214 -4.18 -21.04 -58.69
N ARG A 215 -3.02 -20.56 -58.24
CA ARG A 215 -2.57 -19.17 -58.39
C ARG A 215 -2.31 -18.79 -59.84
N SER A 216 -1.68 -19.68 -60.61
CA SER A 216 -1.33 -19.42 -62.03
C SER A 216 -2.59 -19.24 -62.88
N ALA A 217 -3.66 -19.97 -62.58
CA ALA A 217 -4.95 -19.86 -63.27
C ALA A 217 -5.69 -18.52 -62.98
N ARG A 218 -5.61 -17.98 -61.76
CA ARG A 218 -6.24 -16.68 -61.42
C ARG A 218 -5.54 -15.49 -62.09
N HIS A 219 -4.21 -15.46 -62.11
CA HIS A 219 -3.45 -14.36 -62.74
C HIS A 219 -3.51 -14.33 -64.28
N ALA A 220 -3.85 -15.45 -64.93
CA ALA A 220 -4.11 -15.49 -66.36
C ALA A 220 -5.48 -14.88 -66.73
N HIS A 221 -6.48 -15.06 -65.86
CA HIS A 221 -7.85 -14.61 -66.12
C HIS A 221 -8.04 -13.09 -65.94
N GLU A 222 -7.25 -12.45 -65.08
CA GLU A 222 -7.29 -10.99 -64.86
C GLU A 222 -6.58 -10.19 -65.96
N ARG A 223 -5.63 -10.79 -66.71
CA ARG A 223 -4.91 -10.11 -67.79
C ARG A 223 -5.68 -9.98 -69.11
N PHE A 224 -6.81 -10.69 -69.26
CA PHE A 224 -7.58 -10.74 -70.52
C PHE A 224 -9.03 -10.21 -70.41
N ALA A 225 -9.40 -9.54 -69.32
CA ALA A 225 -10.73 -8.96 -69.18
C ALA A 225 -10.85 -7.61 -69.95
N PRO A 226 -11.81 -7.44 -70.89
CA PRO A 226 -11.96 -6.21 -71.68
C PRO A 226 -12.48 -5.03 -70.86
N ARG A 227 -11.90 -3.83 -71.06
CA ARG A 227 -12.37 -2.56 -70.45
C ARG A 227 -13.69 -2.10 -71.09
N PRO A 228 -14.64 -1.54 -70.31
CA PRO A 228 -15.93 -1.10 -70.85
C PRO A 228 -15.83 0.26 -71.58
N PRO A 229 -16.63 0.50 -72.65
CA PRO A 229 -16.61 1.75 -73.41
C PRO A 229 -17.52 2.84 -72.82
N ARG A 230 -17.20 4.10 -73.15
CA ARG A 230 -17.93 5.34 -72.81
C ARG A 230 -19.35 5.36 -73.40
N ARG A 231 -20.33 5.76 -72.59
CA ARG A 231 -21.74 5.97 -72.99
C ARG A 231 -21.91 7.24 -73.84
N GLY A 232 -22.41 7.06 -75.07
CA GLY A 232 -23.08 8.07 -75.88
C GLY A 232 -24.60 7.91 -75.79
N ASN A 233 -25.31 9.02 -75.96
CA ASN A 233 -26.72 9.26 -75.66
C ASN A 233 -27.64 9.04 -76.90
N HIS A 234 -28.97 9.06 -76.67
CA HIS A 234 -30.12 8.85 -77.59
C HIS A 234 -30.60 7.39 -77.72
N GLY A 235 -31.88 7.03 -77.66
CA GLY A 235 -33.16 7.75 -77.51
C GLY A 235 -34.31 6.81 -77.95
N SER A 236 -35.54 7.10 -77.52
CA SER A 236 -36.84 6.42 -77.81
C SER A 236 -37.17 5.15 -76.98
N VAL A 237 -38.08 5.19 -75.99
CA VAL A 237 -39.58 5.22 -76.02
C VAL A 237 -40.19 3.80 -76.00
N ASN A 238 -40.55 3.30 -74.81
CA ASN A 238 -41.92 3.12 -74.30
C ASN A 238 -42.05 2.01 -73.23
N ALA A 239 -42.81 2.35 -72.18
CA ALA A 239 -43.61 1.52 -71.28
C ALA A 239 -43.03 0.20 -70.72
N ALA A 240 -42.58 0.25 -69.46
CA ALA A 240 -42.71 -0.89 -68.53
C ALA A 240 -42.64 -0.40 -67.08
N SER A 241 -43.76 -0.61 -66.37
CA SER A 241 -43.89 -1.01 -64.96
C SER A 241 -42.68 -0.83 -64.03
N ALA A 242 -42.92 -0.14 -62.90
CA ALA A 242 -42.05 -0.11 -61.72
C ALA A 242 -41.52 -1.51 -61.34
N PRO A 243 -40.21 -1.68 -61.06
CA PRO A 243 -39.72 -2.93 -60.52
C PRO A 243 -40.10 -3.04 -59.04
N ALA A 244 -41.02 -3.96 -58.78
CA ALA A 244 -41.28 -4.53 -57.48
C ALA A 244 -39.99 -5.12 -56.87
N ALA A 245 -39.91 -5.05 -55.54
CA ALA A 245 -38.83 -5.59 -54.71
C ALA A 245 -38.38 -6.99 -55.15
N PRO A 246 -37.07 -7.31 -55.09
CA PRO A 246 -36.59 -8.65 -55.39
C PRO A 246 -37.21 -9.64 -54.41
N LYS A 247 -38.09 -10.51 -54.94
CA LYS A 247 -38.66 -11.65 -54.21
C LYS A 247 -37.51 -12.53 -53.72
N ALA A 248 -37.38 -12.63 -52.40
CA ALA A 248 -36.51 -13.59 -51.74
C ALA A 248 -36.71 -14.98 -52.35
N SER A 249 -35.64 -15.55 -52.92
CA SER A 249 -35.66 -16.95 -53.32
C SER A 249 -35.79 -17.78 -52.04
N ARG A 250 -36.98 -18.33 -51.83
CA ARG A 250 -37.20 -19.36 -50.81
C ARG A 250 -36.33 -20.56 -51.21
N TRP A 251 -35.21 -20.73 -50.52
CA TRP A 251 -34.44 -21.96 -50.54
C TRP A 251 -35.36 -23.10 -50.08
N ARG A 252 -35.97 -23.81 -51.03
CA ARG A 252 -36.66 -25.07 -50.75
C ARG A 252 -35.58 -26.10 -50.47
N LEU A 253 -35.36 -26.46 -49.20
CA LEU A 253 -34.59 -27.65 -48.83
C LEU A 253 -35.25 -28.86 -49.50
N ARG A 254 -34.61 -29.35 -50.55
CA ARG A 254 -34.98 -30.59 -51.22
C ARG A 254 -34.72 -31.73 -50.21
N ARG A 255 -35.75 -32.50 -49.84
CA ARG A 255 -35.62 -33.61 -48.89
C ARG A 255 -34.47 -34.53 -49.36
N PRO A 256 -33.48 -34.84 -48.50
CA PRO A 256 -32.38 -35.72 -48.88
C PRO A 256 -32.92 -37.10 -49.25
N GLY A 257 -32.41 -37.70 -50.33
CA GLY A 257 -32.78 -39.06 -50.73
C GLY A 257 -32.43 -40.11 -49.65
N PRO A 258 -32.84 -41.38 -49.83
CA PRO A 258 -32.77 -42.42 -48.78
C PRO A 258 -31.35 -42.71 -48.24
N ARG A 259 -30.30 -42.36 -48.99
CA ARG A 259 -28.89 -42.42 -48.53
C ARG A 259 -28.47 -41.19 -47.71
N GLY A 260 -29.01 -40.01 -47.99
CA GLY A 260 -28.74 -38.77 -47.23
C GLY A 260 -29.48 -38.73 -45.89
N GLN A 261 -30.65 -39.35 -45.79
CA GLN A 261 -31.35 -39.54 -44.51
C GLN A 261 -30.58 -40.45 -43.54
N ARG A 262 -29.84 -41.44 -44.05
CA ARG A 262 -28.98 -42.33 -43.22
C ARG A 262 -27.78 -41.59 -42.63
N TRP A 263 -27.10 -40.75 -43.43
CA TRP A 263 -25.99 -39.93 -42.94
C TRP A 263 -26.44 -38.82 -41.98
N LEU A 264 -27.60 -38.20 -42.23
CA LEU A 264 -28.21 -37.26 -41.29
C LEU A 264 -28.57 -37.96 -39.97
N ALA A 265 -29.12 -39.18 -40.03
CA ALA A 265 -29.41 -39.98 -38.84
C ALA A 265 -28.14 -40.36 -38.06
N VAL A 266 -27.04 -40.70 -38.74
CA VAL A 266 -25.75 -40.98 -38.08
C VAL A 266 -25.13 -39.73 -37.45
N LEU A 267 -25.20 -38.57 -38.11
CA LEU A 267 -24.71 -37.31 -37.54
C LEU A 267 -25.57 -36.85 -36.35
N VAL A 268 -26.89 -36.97 -36.46
CA VAL A 268 -27.82 -36.71 -35.35
C VAL A 268 -27.57 -37.69 -34.21
N PHE A 269 -27.31 -38.97 -34.50
CA PHE A 269 -26.98 -39.97 -33.50
C PHE A 269 -25.63 -39.69 -32.82
N LEU A 270 -24.58 -39.33 -33.57
CA LEU A 270 -23.28 -38.97 -33.01
C LEU A 270 -23.35 -37.69 -32.19
N PHE A 271 -24.10 -36.69 -32.65
CA PHE A 271 -24.35 -35.46 -31.90
C PHE A 271 -25.16 -35.75 -30.63
N ALA A 272 -26.22 -36.56 -30.73
CA ALA A 272 -26.99 -37.01 -29.58
C ALA A 272 -26.15 -37.86 -28.63
N ALA A 273 -25.26 -38.71 -29.12
CA ALA A 273 -24.36 -39.54 -28.31
C ALA A 273 -23.31 -38.67 -27.60
N ILE A 274 -22.79 -37.62 -28.24
CA ILE A 274 -21.90 -36.63 -27.60
C ILE A 274 -22.67 -35.84 -26.54
N LEU A 275 -23.90 -35.40 -26.83
CA LEU A 275 -24.73 -34.72 -25.84
C LEU A 275 -25.09 -35.62 -24.66
N VAL A 276 -25.41 -36.90 -24.91
CA VAL A 276 -25.65 -37.90 -23.87
C VAL A 276 -24.37 -38.19 -23.09
N LEU A 277 -23.22 -38.32 -23.75
CA LEU A 277 -21.94 -38.52 -23.08
C LEU A 277 -21.56 -37.33 -22.22
N LEU A 278 -21.77 -36.09 -22.69
CA LEU A 278 -21.55 -34.86 -21.90
C LEU A 278 -22.55 -34.72 -20.74
N ALA A 279 -23.81 -35.14 -20.94
CA ALA A 279 -24.84 -35.10 -19.90
C ALA A 279 -24.65 -36.19 -18.83
N LEU A 280 -24.04 -37.33 -19.19
CA LEU A 280 -23.74 -38.45 -18.28
C LEU A 280 -22.28 -38.45 -17.80
N TRP A 281 -21.47 -37.46 -18.18
CA TRP A 281 -20.06 -37.38 -17.82
C TRP A 281 -19.91 -36.97 -16.35
N ASP A 282 -19.13 -37.75 -15.59
CA ASP A 282 -18.80 -37.38 -14.21
C ASP A 282 -17.67 -36.34 -14.17
N TRP A 283 -18.05 -35.09 -13.91
CA TRP A 283 -17.11 -33.96 -13.77
C TRP A 283 -16.10 -34.16 -12.63
N ASN A 284 -16.38 -35.03 -11.66
CA ASN A 284 -15.46 -35.35 -10.57
C ASN A 284 -14.14 -35.97 -11.04
N TRP A 285 -14.08 -36.49 -12.27
CA TRP A 285 -12.83 -36.95 -12.89
C TRP A 285 -11.74 -35.85 -12.92
N PHE A 286 -12.13 -34.57 -13.00
CA PHE A 286 -11.20 -33.44 -13.05
C PHE A 286 -10.58 -33.06 -11.70
N LYS A 287 -11.11 -33.55 -10.57
CA LYS A 287 -10.58 -33.25 -9.23
C LYS A 287 -9.09 -33.57 -9.12
N GLY A 288 -8.72 -34.84 -9.33
CA GLY A 288 -7.34 -35.30 -9.16
C GLY A 288 -6.31 -34.59 -10.05
N PRO A 289 -6.59 -34.33 -11.35
CA PRO A 289 -5.73 -33.47 -12.17
C PRO A 289 -5.59 -32.04 -11.65
N VAL A 290 -6.69 -31.39 -11.25
CA VAL A 290 -6.69 -30.00 -10.74
C VAL A 290 -5.94 -29.89 -9.43
N GLU A 291 -6.22 -30.77 -8.46
CA GLU A 291 -5.56 -30.80 -7.16
C GLU A 291 -4.04 -30.98 -7.31
N ARG A 292 -3.60 -31.92 -8.16
CA ARG A 292 -2.16 -32.13 -8.44
C ARG A 292 -1.51 -30.94 -9.15
N ALA A 293 -2.22 -30.28 -10.07
CA ALA A 293 -1.69 -29.11 -10.76
C ALA A 293 -1.50 -27.93 -9.79
N VAL A 294 -2.47 -27.72 -8.88
CA VAL A 294 -2.37 -26.71 -7.83
C VAL A 294 -1.24 -27.05 -6.86
N GLN A 295 -1.13 -28.29 -6.42
CA GLN A 295 -0.05 -28.74 -5.53
C GLN A 295 1.34 -28.59 -6.17
N ALA A 296 1.49 -28.92 -7.45
CA ALA A 296 2.76 -28.77 -8.16
C ALA A 296 3.20 -27.30 -8.29
N ARG A 297 2.27 -26.35 -8.40
CA ARG A 297 2.58 -24.91 -8.53
C ARG A 297 2.74 -24.18 -7.20
N THR A 298 1.92 -24.54 -6.21
CA THR A 298 1.85 -23.82 -4.92
C THR A 298 2.61 -24.53 -3.80
N GLY A 299 2.99 -25.80 -4.01
CA GLY A 299 3.55 -26.67 -2.99
C GLY A 299 2.54 -27.13 -1.93
N ARG A 300 1.24 -26.82 -2.08
CA ARG A 300 0.20 -27.04 -1.07
C ARG A 300 -0.94 -27.89 -1.61
N ALA A 301 -1.46 -28.79 -0.78
CA ALA A 301 -2.58 -29.63 -1.16
C ALA A 301 -3.87 -28.80 -1.28
N LEU A 302 -4.61 -29.04 -2.36
CA LEU A 302 -5.99 -28.59 -2.54
C LEU A 302 -6.87 -29.85 -2.50
N HIS A 303 -8.01 -29.79 -1.81
CA HIS A 303 -9.02 -30.83 -1.84
C HIS A 303 -10.36 -30.25 -2.31
N ILE A 304 -11.02 -30.97 -3.22
CA ILE A 304 -12.30 -30.61 -3.80
C ILE A 304 -13.30 -31.74 -3.53
N GLY A 305 -14.31 -31.47 -2.69
CA GLY A 305 -15.31 -32.45 -2.27
C GLY A 305 -16.19 -32.97 -3.40
N ASN A 306 -16.97 -32.10 -4.05
CA ASN A 306 -17.78 -32.42 -5.24
C ASN A 306 -17.55 -31.37 -6.32
N LEU A 307 -17.49 -31.78 -7.59
CA LEU A 307 -17.33 -30.88 -8.73
C LEU A 307 -18.45 -31.13 -9.73
N ASP A 308 -19.21 -30.09 -10.02
CA ASP A 308 -20.32 -30.09 -10.97
C ASP A 308 -20.13 -28.97 -12.00
N VAL A 309 -20.58 -29.19 -13.24
CA VAL A 309 -20.44 -28.22 -14.31
C VAL A 309 -21.74 -28.13 -15.10
N ASP A 310 -22.33 -26.95 -15.07
CA ASP A 310 -23.55 -26.62 -15.80
C ASP A 310 -23.18 -26.02 -17.17
N LEU A 311 -23.48 -26.74 -18.23
CA LEU A 311 -23.13 -26.36 -19.60
C LEU A 311 -24.22 -25.47 -20.21
N GLY A 312 -23.98 -24.15 -20.23
CA GLY A 312 -24.83 -23.15 -20.90
C GLY A 312 -24.06 -22.22 -21.84
N ARG A 313 -24.69 -21.12 -22.26
CA ARG A 313 -23.97 -19.99 -22.92
C ARG A 313 -22.88 -19.41 -22.02
N THR A 314 -23.14 -19.45 -20.72
CA THR A 314 -22.18 -19.26 -19.63
C THR A 314 -22.10 -20.61 -18.94
N THR A 315 -20.90 -21.17 -18.83
CA THR A 315 -20.66 -22.43 -18.12
C THR A 315 -20.41 -22.12 -16.65
N THR A 316 -21.19 -22.70 -15.76
CA THR A 316 -21.02 -22.52 -14.31
C THR A 316 -20.29 -23.74 -13.75
N VAL A 317 -19.10 -23.54 -13.19
CA VAL A 317 -18.33 -24.58 -12.50
C VAL A 317 -18.61 -24.45 -11.01
N ARG A 318 -19.18 -25.48 -10.38
CA ARG A 318 -19.51 -25.51 -8.95
C ARG A 318 -18.61 -26.53 -8.25
N ALA A 319 -17.92 -26.09 -7.22
CA ALA A 319 -17.08 -26.94 -6.40
C ALA A 319 -17.53 -26.85 -4.93
N ASP A 320 -17.99 -27.97 -4.37
CA ASP A 320 -18.40 -28.08 -2.97
C ASP A 320 -17.24 -28.57 -2.09
N THR A 321 -17.20 -28.10 -0.85
CA THR A 321 -16.22 -28.46 0.19
C THR A 321 -14.79 -28.32 -0.33
N LEU A 322 -14.36 -27.07 -0.53
CA LEU A 322 -12.98 -26.75 -0.88
C LEU A 322 -12.15 -26.58 0.39
N THR A 323 -10.98 -27.22 0.44
CA THR A 323 -9.95 -26.92 1.46
C THR A 323 -8.58 -26.78 0.81
N PHE A 324 -7.83 -25.78 1.26
CA PHE A 324 -6.48 -25.50 0.79
C PHE A 324 -5.53 -25.51 1.99
N ALA A 325 -4.51 -26.36 1.92
CA ALA A 325 -3.58 -26.59 3.00
C ALA A 325 -2.79 -25.32 3.35
N ASN A 326 -2.42 -25.20 4.63
CA ASN A 326 -1.59 -24.11 5.12
C ASN A 326 -0.09 -24.37 4.89
N ALA A 327 0.74 -23.39 5.22
CA ALA A 327 2.17 -23.56 5.25
C ALA A 327 2.58 -24.62 6.30
N PRO A 328 3.66 -25.40 6.08
CA PRO A 328 4.05 -26.47 7.01
C PRO A 328 4.35 -26.02 8.44
N TRP A 329 4.72 -24.74 8.62
CA TRP A 329 5.01 -24.14 9.92
C TRP A 329 3.76 -23.63 10.66
N ALA A 330 2.61 -23.58 9.98
CA ALA A 330 1.38 -23.09 10.56
C ALA A 330 0.77 -24.09 11.55
N LYS A 331 0.11 -23.58 12.59
CA LYS A 331 -0.59 -24.43 13.57
C LYS A 331 -1.89 -24.99 13.04
N GLN A 332 -2.59 -24.24 12.20
CA GLN A 332 -3.83 -24.66 11.60
C GLN A 332 -3.58 -25.37 10.27
N PRO A 333 -4.23 -26.52 10.00
CA PRO A 333 -3.93 -27.35 8.84
C PRO A 333 -4.33 -26.70 7.51
N ASN A 334 -5.35 -25.84 7.51
CA ASN A 334 -5.90 -25.22 6.32
C ASN A 334 -5.69 -23.71 6.35
N MET A 335 -5.21 -23.15 5.24
CA MET A 335 -5.12 -21.70 5.03
C MET A 335 -6.45 -21.15 4.53
N ALA A 336 -7.18 -21.91 3.71
CA ALA A 336 -8.47 -21.48 3.19
C ALA A 336 -9.43 -22.65 3.08
N SER A 337 -10.71 -22.39 3.32
CA SER A 337 -11.81 -23.32 3.02
C SER A 337 -13.03 -22.57 2.52
N ALA A 338 -13.91 -23.26 1.80
CA ALA A 338 -15.21 -22.75 1.42
C ALA A 338 -16.19 -23.92 1.27
N ASP A 339 -17.44 -23.72 1.67
CA ASP A 339 -18.45 -24.76 1.45
C ASP A 339 -18.77 -24.94 -0.02
N ARG A 340 -18.78 -23.82 -0.76
CA ARG A 340 -19.09 -23.81 -2.18
C ARG A 340 -18.40 -22.65 -2.87
N VAL A 341 -17.84 -22.96 -4.02
CA VAL A 341 -17.28 -21.99 -4.97
C VAL A 341 -17.98 -22.20 -6.30
N GLU A 342 -18.67 -21.18 -6.81
CA GLU A 342 -19.28 -21.17 -8.13
C GLU A 342 -18.55 -20.15 -9.01
N ILE A 343 -18.10 -20.58 -10.19
CA ILE A 343 -17.38 -19.75 -11.14
C ILE A 343 -18.12 -19.81 -12.48
N ASP A 344 -18.62 -18.66 -12.92
CA ASP A 344 -19.19 -18.51 -14.25
C ASP A 344 -18.07 -18.24 -15.27
N VAL A 345 -18.10 -18.95 -16.41
CA VAL A 345 -17.11 -18.84 -17.47
C VAL A 345 -17.81 -18.69 -18.82
N ARG A 346 -17.46 -17.67 -19.61
CA ARG A 346 -17.95 -17.56 -20.99
C ARG A 346 -17.12 -18.42 -21.94
N VAL A 347 -17.74 -19.44 -22.53
CA VAL A 347 -17.06 -20.43 -23.38
C VAL A 347 -16.54 -19.83 -24.69
N TRP A 348 -17.31 -18.98 -25.37
CA TRP A 348 -16.91 -18.44 -26.68
C TRP A 348 -15.66 -17.54 -26.64
N PRO A 349 -15.54 -16.58 -25.70
CA PRO A 349 -14.30 -15.82 -25.52
C PRO A 349 -13.13 -16.71 -25.07
N LEU A 350 -13.38 -17.72 -24.23
CA LEU A 350 -12.35 -18.64 -23.74
C LEU A 350 -11.65 -19.39 -24.90
N LEU A 351 -12.43 -19.86 -25.88
CA LEU A 351 -11.90 -20.51 -27.09
C LEU A 351 -11.07 -19.58 -27.99
N ARG A 352 -11.18 -18.26 -27.82
CA ARG A 352 -10.37 -17.25 -28.52
C ARG A 352 -9.20 -16.72 -27.67
N GLY A 353 -8.95 -17.32 -26.51
CA GLY A 353 -7.87 -16.92 -25.59
C GLY A 353 -8.23 -15.81 -24.60
N ASN A 354 -9.49 -15.35 -24.58
CA ASN A 354 -9.96 -14.30 -23.68
C ASN A 354 -10.75 -14.90 -22.51
N VAL A 355 -10.13 -14.98 -21.32
CA VAL A 355 -10.77 -15.50 -20.10
C VAL A 355 -11.68 -14.43 -19.51
N GLN A 356 -13.00 -14.62 -19.64
CA GLN A 356 -14.02 -13.75 -19.04
C GLN A 356 -14.80 -14.52 -17.97
N LEU A 357 -14.77 -14.02 -16.73
CA LEU A 357 -15.46 -14.59 -15.57
C LEU A 357 -16.60 -13.65 -15.14
N PRO A 358 -17.86 -13.88 -15.53
CA PRO A 358 -18.97 -12.99 -15.20
C PRO A 358 -19.28 -12.87 -13.71
N GLU A 359 -19.15 -13.96 -12.94
CA GLU A 359 -19.44 -13.99 -11.52
C GLU A 359 -18.61 -15.07 -10.84
N ILE A 360 -18.10 -14.74 -9.65
CA ILE A 360 -17.60 -15.73 -8.69
C ILE A 360 -18.48 -15.61 -7.44
N ARG A 361 -19.05 -16.73 -7.02
CA ARG A 361 -19.83 -16.84 -5.79
C ARG A 361 -19.09 -17.74 -4.80
N LEU A 362 -18.90 -17.23 -3.59
CA LEU A 362 -18.26 -17.92 -2.48
C LEU A 362 -19.26 -18.04 -1.34
N THR A 363 -19.55 -19.26 -0.91
CA THR A 363 -20.42 -19.53 0.24
C THR A 363 -19.58 -19.96 1.44
N ARG A 364 -19.71 -19.22 2.54
CA ARG A 364 -18.93 -19.38 3.77
C ARG A 364 -17.42 -19.57 3.54
N PRO A 365 -16.74 -18.70 2.77
CA PRO A 365 -15.29 -18.78 2.65
C PRO A 365 -14.65 -18.42 4.00
N ASP A 366 -13.73 -19.26 4.49
CA ASP A 366 -12.89 -18.99 5.66
C ASP A 366 -11.43 -18.96 5.21
N VAL A 367 -10.76 -17.82 5.41
CA VAL A 367 -9.38 -17.59 4.98
C VAL A 367 -8.55 -17.16 6.18
N LEU A 368 -7.45 -17.85 6.41
CA LEU A 368 -6.48 -17.60 7.46
C LEU A 368 -5.16 -17.14 6.85
N LEU A 369 -4.79 -15.88 7.11
CA LEU A 369 -3.53 -15.28 6.74
C LEU A 369 -2.63 -15.19 7.96
N GLU A 370 -1.47 -15.84 7.93
CA GLU A 370 -0.54 -15.89 9.07
C GLU A 370 0.85 -15.39 8.65
N THR A 371 1.48 -14.56 9.49
CA THR A 371 2.91 -14.27 9.34
C THR A 371 3.75 -15.43 9.86
N ALA A 372 4.91 -15.63 9.26
CA ALA A 372 5.82 -16.67 9.69
C ALA A 372 6.36 -16.37 11.11
N PRO A 373 6.65 -17.42 11.91
CA PRO A 373 7.12 -17.25 13.29
C PRO A 373 8.53 -16.65 13.41
N ARG A 374 9.31 -16.59 12.31
CA ARG A 374 10.64 -15.96 12.28
C ARG A 374 10.60 -14.70 11.44
N LYS A 375 11.30 -13.67 11.90
CA LYS A 375 11.41 -12.38 11.20
C LYS A 375 12.17 -12.57 9.87
N GLY A 376 11.52 -12.21 8.76
CA GLY A 376 12.09 -12.33 7.40
C GLY A 376 11.54 -13.50 6.58
N ASP A 377 10.89 -14.48 7.21
CA ASP A 377 10.22 -15.56 6.49
C ASP A 377 8.88 -15.05 5.88
N PRO A 378 8.52 -15.48 4.66
CA PRO A 378 7.30 -15.04 4.00
C PRO A 378 6.04 -15.59 4.70
N GLY A 379 4.99 -14.76 4.77
CA GLY A 379 3.69 -15.17 5.30
C GLY A 379 3.04 -16.30 4.49
N ASN A 380 2.05 -16.98 5.07
CA ASN A 380 1.42 -18.14 4.43
C ASN A 380 0.71 -17.79 3.11
N TRP A 381 0.51 -16.53 2.74
CA TRP A 381 -0.04 -16.12 1.45
C TRP A 381 0.99 -16.02 0.32
N ASN A 382 2.29 -16.12 0.62
CA ASN A 382 3.34 -15.99 -0.38
C ASN A 382 3.87 -17.38 -0.80
N PHE A 383 3.27 -17.93 -1.85
CA PHE A 383 3.59 -19.26 -2.38
C PHE A 383 3.74 -19.31 -3.92
N LEU A 384 3.54 -18.19 -4.63
CA LEU A 384 3.65 -18.11 -6.10
C LEU A 384 4.88 -17.34 -6.60
N GLY A 385 5.70 -16.76 -5.71
CA GLY A 385 6.79 -15.85 -6.08
C GLY A 385 6.31 -14.62 -6.84
N ASP A 386 7.24 -13.71 -7.19
CA ASP A 386 6.94 -12.54 -8.03
C ASP A 386 6.59 -13.00 -9.46
N SER A 387 5.32 -13.28 -9.70
CA SER A 387 4.81 -13.70 -11.00
C SER A 387 4.85 -12.53 -11.98
N LYS A 388 5.93 -12.43 -12.77
CA LYS A 388 6.01 -11.54 -13.93
C LYS A 388 5.11 -12.06 -15.06
N GLY A 389 4.00 -11.36 -15.31
CA GLY A 389 3.23 -11.48 -16.56
C GLY A 389 2.28 -12.68 -16.63
N GLY A 390 1.08 -12.52 -16.08
CA GLY A 390 -0.06 -13.40 -16.34
C GLY A 390 -1.16 -12.65 -17.11
N THR A 391 -1.84 -13.34 -18.02
CA THR A 391 -2.99 -12.86 -18.80
C THR A 391 -3.98 -12.09 -17.92
N THR A 392 -4.43 -10.91 -18.36
CA THR A 392 -5.42 -10.09 -17.63
C THR A 392 -6.75 -10.84 -17.50
N LEU A 393 -6.99 -11.41 -16.32
CA LEU A 393 -8.25 -12.06 -15.94
C LEU A 393 -9.33 -10.98 -15.77
N GLN A 394 -10.36 -10.97 -16.61
CA GLN A 394 -11.49 -10.05 -16.47
C GLN A 394 -12.59 -10.70 -15.64
N LEU A 395 -12.58 -10.42 -14.34
CA LEU A 395 -13.58 -10.84 -13.39
C LEU A 395 -14.55 -9.69 -13.14
N LYS A 396 -15.87 -9.93 -13.24
CA LYS A 396 -16.89 -8.86 -13.25
C LYS A 396 -17.68 -8.69 -11.94
N ARG A 397 -17.97 -9.77 -11.21
CA ARG A 397 -18.79 -9.72 -9.98
C ARG A 397 -18.23 -10.67 -8.92
N LEU A 398 -18.18 -10.21 -7.66
CA LEU A 398 -17.94 -11.05 -6.49
C LEU A 398 -19.22 -11.12 -5.69
N ARG A 399 -19.61 -12.33 -5.34
CA ARG A 399 -20.61 -12.53 -4.30
C ARG A 399 -20.03 -13.38 -3.19
N ILE A 400 -20.05 -12.85 -1.98
CA ILE A 400 -19.63 -13.55 -0.77
C ILE A 400 -20.85 -13.69 0.12
N ASP A 401 -21.33 -14.92 0.27
CA ASP A 401 -22.37 -15.28 1.22
C ASP A 401 -21.69 -15.70 2.54
N ASP A 402 -21.56 -14.75 3.46
CA ASP A 402 -21.03 -14.91 4.84
C ASP A 402 -19.57 -15.42 4.95
N GLY A 403 -18.61 -14.60 4.53
CA GLY A 403 -17.19 -14.91 4.60
C GLY A 403 -16.48 -14.49 5.88
N ARG A 404 -15.38 -15.17 6.18
CA ARG A 404 -14.48 -14.95 7.30
C ARG A 404 -13.04 -14.85 6.80
N LEU A 405 -12.34 -13.80 7.22
CA LEU A 405 -10.92 -13.58 6.96
C LEU A 405 -10.23 -13.30 8.30
N GLN A 406 -9.30 -14.17 8.71
CA GLN A 406 -8.49 -13.96 9.90
C GLN A 406 -7.06 -13.61 9.49
N PHE A 407 -6.53 -12.51 10.02
CA PHE A 407 -5.13 -12.13 9.89
C PHE A 407 -4.43 -12.25 11.24
N LEU A 408 -3.44 -13.14 11.32
CA LEU A 408 -2.67 -13.45 12.52
C LEU A 408 -1.20 -13.10 12.31
N ASP A 409 -0.71 -12.15 13.09
CA ASP A 409 0.70 -11.83 13.21
C ASP A 409 1.14 -11.91 14.67
N ALA A 410 1.71 -13.07 15.04
CA ALA A 410 2.12 -13.34 16.41
C ALA A 410 3.27 -12.42 16.87
N LEU A 411 4.23 -12.12 15.97
CA LEU A 411 5.37 -11.25 16.27
C LEU A 411 4.91 -9.80 16.46
N GLY A 412 4.03 -9.31 15.59
CA GLY A 412 3.42 -7.99 15.69
C GLY A 412 2.21 -7.90 16.62
N ARG A 413 1.91 -8.95 17.39
CA ARG A 413 0.77 -9.03 18.35
C ARG A 413 -0.57 -8.62 17.74
N THR A 414 -0.82 -9.03 16.50
CA THR A 414 -2.03 -8.69 15.75
C THR A 414 -2.84 -9.95 15.46
N ASP A 415 -4.13 -9.93 15.75
CA ASP A 415 -5.09 -11.00 15.47
C ASP A 415 -6.42 -10.35 15.12
N ILE A 416 -6.76 -10.31 13.84
CA ILE A 416 -7.92 -9.58 13.33
C ILE A 416 -8.81 -10.56 12.59
N LEU A 417 -10.05 -10.67 13.04
CA LEU A 417 -11.10 -11.41 12.38
C LEU A 417 -12.01 -10.43 11.64
N VAL A 418 -12.08 -10.54 10.31
CA VAL A 418 -12.92 -9.73 9.44
C VAL A 418 -14.00 -10.61 8.83
N ASN A 419 -15.26 -10.33 9.16
CA ASN A 419 -16.42 -10.87 8.48
C ASN A 419 -16.71 -10.04 7.22
N VAL A 420 -16.95 -10.71 6.09
CA VAL A 420 -17.20 -10.08 4.79
C VAL A 420 -18.49 -10.67 4.20
N ARG A 421 -19.43 -9.83 3.78
CA ARG A 421 -20.66 -10.27 3.12
C ARG A 421 -21.04 -9.34 1.98
N SER A 422 -21.63 -9.87 0.92
CA SER A 422 -22.23 -9.06 -0.13
C SER A 422 -23.55 -8.43 0.33
N GLY A 423 -23.71 -7.13 0.09
CA GLY A 423 -24.96 -6.40 0.31
C GLY A 423 -25.94 -6.53 -0.86
N GLN A 424 -27.05 -5.79 -0.78
CA GLN A 424 -28.04 -5.70 -1.86
C GLN A 424 -27.46 -4.86 -3.01
N PRO A 425 -27.48 -5.36 -4.27
CA PRO A 425 -27.04 -4.58 -5.42
C PRO A 425 -28.00 -3.40 -5.68
N LYS A 426 -27.45 -2.26 -6.12
CA LYS A 426 -28.24 -1.03 -6.37
C LYS A 426 -29.18 -1.15 -7.59
N GLN A 427 -28.83 -2.01 -8.54
CA GLN A 427 -29.57 -2.31 -9.78
C GLN A 427 -29.36 -3.79 -10.12
N ALA A 428 -30.24 -4.38 -10.94
CA ALA A 428 -30.20 -5.81 -11.28
C ALA A 428 -28.86 -6.27 -11.89
N ASP A 429 -28.17 -5.38 -12.61
CA ASP A 429 -26.89 -5.67 -13.28
C ASP A 429 -25.65 -5.14 -12.52
N ALA A 430 -25.83 -4.38 -11.43
CA ALA A 430 -24.74 -3.80 -10.66
C ALA A 430 -24.11 -4.81 -9.70
N ALA A 431 -22.79 -4.74 -9.51
CA ALA A 431 -22.12 -5.61 -8.55
C ALA A 431 -22.50 -5.24 -7.09
N PRO A 432 -22.78 -6.23 -6.21
CA PRO A 432 -23.19 -5.94 -4.85
C PRO A 432 -22.02 -5.34 -4.04
N PRO A 433 -22.27 -4.34 -3.18
CA PRO A 433 -21.24 -3.81 -2.29
C PRO A 433 -20.77 -4.88 -1.31
N LEU A 434 -19.53 -4.80 -0.83
CA LEU A 434 -19.06 -5.66 0.25
C LEU A 434 -19.20 -4.94 1.59
N LEU A 435 -19.85 -5.57 2.54
CA LEU A 435 -19.96 -5.12 3.92
C LEU A 435 -18.90 -5.84 4.74
N VAL A 436 -18.11 -5.07 5.50
CA VAL A 436 -17.03 -5.59 6.32
C VAL A 436 -17.29 -5.28 7.79
N ALA A 437 -17.05 -6.27 8.64
CA ALA A 437 -17.11 -6.13 10.09
C ALA A 437 -15.93 -6.89 10.71
N GLY A 438 -14.95 -6.15 11.23
CA GLY A 438 -13.75 -6.67 11.85
C GLY A 438 -13.74 -6.52 13.37
N LYS A 439 -13.16 -7.49 14.06
CA LYS A 439 -12.87 -7.43 15.51
C LYS A 439 -11.58 -8.18 15.83
N GLY A 440 -10.92 -7.81 16.93
CA GLY A 440 -9.74 -8.52 17.41
C GLY A 440 -8.75 -7.62 18.13
N ARG A 441 -7.47 -7.79 17.84
CA ARG A 441 -6.38 -6.96 18.37
C ARG A 441 -5.45 -6.49 17.26
N TRP A 442 -5.12 -5.20 17.25
CA TRP A 442 -4.12 -4.59 16.39
C TRP A 442 -2.92 -4.18 17.23
N ARG A 443 -1.75 -4.81 17.01
CA ARG A 443 -0.53 -4.56 17.79
C ARG A 443 -0.75 -4.57 19.32
N GLY A 444 -1.54 -5.53 19.79
CA GLY A 444 -1.90 -5.70 21.19
C GLY A 444 -3.09 -4.85 21.66
N ASN A 445 -3.57 -3.87 20.89
CA ASN A 445 -4.69 -3.01 21.27
C ASN A 445 -6.03 -3.59 20.78
N PRO A 446 -7.14 -3.46 21.53
CA PRO A 446 -8.47 -3.83 21.04
C PRO A 446 -8.77 -3.16 19.71
N PHE A 447 -9.25 -3.93 18.73
CA PHE A 447 -9.51 -3.47 17.37
C PHE A 447 -10.94 -3.81 16.96
N ILE A 448 -11.64 -2.83 16.39
CA ILE A 448 -12.92 -3.01 15.71
C ILE A 448 -12.87 -2.24 14.38
N LEU A 449 -13.52 -2.81 13.37
CA LEU A 449 -13.65 -2.22 12.04
C LEU A 449 -15.07 -2.47 11.55
N SER A 450 -15.69 -1.49 10.93
CA SER A 450 -16.98 -1.64 10.28
C SER A 450 -17.02 -0.75 9.05
N GLY A 451 -17.77 -1.15 8.04
CA GLY A 451 -17.90 -0.32 6.85
C GLY A 451 -18.40 -1.07 5.64
N GLY A 452 -18.33 -0.38 4.52
CA GLY A 452 -18.70 -0.93 3.22
C GLY A 452 -17.76 -0.45 2.14
N THR A 453 -17.58 -1.29 1.14
CA THR A 453 -16.90 -0.94 -0.10
C THR A 453 -17.83 -1.18 -1.27
N GLU A 454 -17.57 -0.53 -2.40
CA GLU A 454 -18.12 -0.98 -3.68
C GLU A 454 -17.60 -2.40 -4.00
N SER A 455 -18.13 -3.05 -5.04
CA SER A 455 -17.67 -4.40 -5.38
C SER A 455 -16.26 -4.34 -5.98
N PRO A 456 -15.26 -5.10 -5.47
CA PRO A 456 -13.87 -5.05 -5.95
C PRO A 456 -13.65 -5.53 -7.39
N LEU A 457 -14.70 -5.88 -8.14
CA LEU A 457 -14.61 -6.63 -9.39
C LEU A 457 -15.32 -5.96 -10.57
N GLU A 458 -15.84 -4.75 -10.42
CA GLU A 458 -16.02 -3.82 -11.57
C GLU A 458 -14.66 -3.21 -12.02
N LEU A 459 -13.56 -3.58 -11.35
CA LEU A 459 -12.26 -2.91 -11.27
C LEU A 459 -11.19 -3.41 -12.25
N THR A 460 -11.53 -4.27 -13.20
CA THR A 460 -10.59 -4.58 -14.30
C THR A 460 -10.58 -3.49 -15.38
N ASP A 461 -11.43 -2.46 -15.24
CA ASP A 461 -11.36 -1.23 -16.03
C ASP A 461 -10.55 -0.17 -15.27
N SER A 462 -9.34 0.12 -15.74
CA SER A 462 -8.32 0.96 -15.09
C SER A 462 -8.70 2.44 -14.92
N GLY A 463 -9.93 2.84 -15.31
CA GLY A 463 -10.42 4.21 -15.26
C GLY A 463 -11.43 4.52 -14.14
N HIS A 464 -11.92 3.54 -13.38
CA HIS A 464 -13.00 3.76 -12.40
C HIS A 464 -12.53 3.70 -10.93
N PRO A 465 -12.57 4.83 -10.18
CA PRO A 465 -12.13 4.88 -8.79
C PRO A 465 -13.08 4.13 -7.83
N PHE A 466 -12.55 3.21 -7.02
CA PHE A 466 -13.31 2.32 -6.11
C PHE A 466 -13.66 2.99 -4.79
N ARG A 467 -14.94 3.15 -4.47
CA ARG A 467 -15.34 3.83 -3.22
C ARG A 467 -15.28 2.94 -1.99
N ILE A 468 -14.73 3.50 -0.91
CA ILE A 468 -14.71 2.88 0.42
C ILE A 468 -15.28 3.83 1.47
N HIS A 469 -15.90 3.26 2.50
CA HIS A 469 -16.23 3.92 3.75
C HIS A 469 -15.97 2.96 4.89
N LEU A 470 -14.95 3.25 5.70
CA LEU A 470 -14.47 2.41 6.80
C LEU A 470 -14.43 3.23 8.09
N ASP A 471 -15.00 2.71 9.16
CA ASP A 471 -14.91 3.20 10.53
C ASP A 471 -14.17 2.15 11.37
N GLY A 472 -13.02 2.53 11.93
CA GLY A 472 -12.20 1.64 12.74
C GLY A 472 -11.77 2.27 14.05
N ARG A 473 -11.73 1.48 15.13
CA ARG A 473 -11.11 1.87 16.40
C ARG A 473 -10.00 0.91 16.76
N ALA A 474 -8.86 1.46 17.16
CA ALA A 474 -7.72 0.73 17.69
C ALA A 474 -7.30 1.35 19.04
N GLY A 475 -7.55 0.66 20.14
CA GLY A 475 -7.37 1.22 21.48
C GLY A 475 -8.25 2.46 21.69
N ALA A 476 -7.65 3.59 22.07
CA ALA A 476 -8.34 4.87 22.22
C ALA A 476 -8.43 5.69 20.92
N THR A 477 -7.82 5.23 19.83
CA THR A 477 -7.80 5.93 18.54
C THR A 477 -8.97 5.47 17.67
N HIS A 478 -9.74 6.42 17.15
CA HIS A 478 -10.84 6.22 16.20
C HIS A 478 -10.48 6.87 14.87
N ALA A 479 -10.64 6.13 13.78
CA ALA A 479 -10.35 6.58 12.43
C ALA A 479 -11.55 6.30 11.52
N VAL A 480 -11.90 7.27 10.68
CA VAL A 480 -12.91 7.12 9.63
C VAL A 480 -12.26 7.47 8.30
N ALA A 481 -12.30 6.54 7.34
CA ALA A 481 -11.73 6.69 6.03
C ALA A 481 -12.83 6.57 4.96
N SER A 482 -13.01 7.61 4.14
CA SER A 482 -14.01 7.65 3.08
C SER A 482 -13.40 8.20 1.80
N GLY A 483 -13.55 7.55 0.67
CA GLY A 483 -12.98 8.07 -0.58
C GLY A 483 -12.82 7.00 -1.62
N THR A 484 -11.82 7.16 -2.49
CA THR A 484 -11.62 6.28 -3.64
C THR A 484 -10.23 5.67 -3.73
N LEU A 485 -10.14 4.41 -4.13
CA LEU A 485 -8.89 3.68 -4.39
C LEU A 485 -8.73 3.41 -5.90
N THR A 486 -7.54 3.63 -6.47
CA THR A 486 -7.31 3.46 -7.92
C THR A 486 -6.75 2.07 -8.30
N ASN A 487 -6.42 1.22 -7.32
CA ASN A 487 -6.10 -0.20 -7.49
C ASN A 487 -6.10 -0.88 -6.10
N PRO A 488 -7.21 -1.49 -5.65
CA PRO A 488 -7.37 -1.98 -4.29
C PRO A 488 -6.45 -3.17 -3.96
N PHE A 489 -5.91 -3.86 -4.97
CA PHE A 489 -5.05 -5.03 -4.76
C PHE A 489 -3.59 -4.67 -4.51
N GLN A 490 -3.15 -3.46 -4.90
CA GLN A 490 -1.80 -2.97 -4.64
C GLN A 490 -1.74 -2.03 -3.43
N LEU A 491 -2.80 -1.26 -3.15
CA LEU A 491 -2.86 -0.27 -2.04
C LEU A 491 -1.67 0.70 -2.00
N GLN A 492 -1.03 0.94 -3.16
CA GLN A 492 0.13 1.83 -3.28
C GLN A 492 -0.26 3.27 -3.55
N VAL A 493 -1.42 3.49 -4.18
CA VAL A 493 -1.95 4.81 -4.52
C VAL A 493 -3.39 4.91 -4.09
N PHE A 494 -3.69 5.89 -3.23
CA PHE A 494 -5.06 6.20 -2.84
C PHE A 494 -5.23 7.65 -2.42
N ASP A 495 -6.49 8.09 -2.43
CA ASP A 495 -6.89 9.42 -2.02
C ASP A 495 -8.20 9.36 -1.23
N LEU A 496 -8.11 9.59 0.07
CA LEU A 496 -9.18 9.36 1.04
C LEU A 496 -9.40 10.60 1.89
N GLN A 497 -10.67 10.94 2.16
CA GLN A 497 -11.01 11.71 3.34
C GLN A 497 -10.72 10.85 4.57
N PHE A 498 -10.02 11.40 5.54
CA PHE A 498 -9.55 10.68 6.71
C PHE A 498 -9.74 11.54 7.95
N ALA A 499 -10.59 11.09 8.85
CA ALA A 499 -10.79 11.69 10.16
C ALA A 499 -10.16 10.81 11.23
N LEU A 500 -9.44 11.41 12.17
CA LEU A 500 -8.73 10.74 13.25
C LEU A 500 -9.04 11.44 14.57
N SER A 501 -9.42 10.68 15.60
CA SER A 501 -9.65 11.21 16.94
C SER A 501 -9.17 10.26 18.02
N GLY A 502 -8.84 10.80 19.19
CA GLY A 502 -8.34 10.00 20.30
C GLY A 502 -8.09 10.81 21.57
N LYS A 503 -7.59 10.15 22.61
CA LYS A 503 -7.32 10.77 23.92
C LYS A 503 -5.91 11.34 24.06
N ASP A 504 -4.97 10.84 23.25
CA ASP A 504 -3.55 11.22 23.25
C ASP A 504 -2.92 10.85 21.89
N LEU A 505 -2.24 11.77 21.23
CA LEU A 505 -1.51 11.50 19.98
C LEU A 505 -0.35 10.52 20.17
N ALA A 506 0.20 10.40 21.38
CA ALA A 506 1.24 9.41 21.69
C ALA A 506 0.76 7.95 21.54
N ASP A 507 -0.57 7.71 21.57
CA ASP A 507 -1.17 6.40 21.31
C ASP A 507 -0.97 5.91 19.85
N LEU A 508 -0.57 6.80 18.94
CA LEU A 508 -0.25 6.45 17.56
C LEU A 508 1.09 5.71 17.44
N TYR A 509 2.00 5.85 18.41
CA TYR A 509 3.29 5.17 18.38
C TYR A 509 3.16 3.64 18.36
N PRO A 510 2.44 2.98 19.30
CA PRO A 510 2.25 1.52 19.23
C PRO A 510 1.47 1.07 17.99
N LEU A 511 0.58 1.91 17.45
CA LEU A 511 -0.28 1.55 16.31
C LEU A 511 0.43 1.67 14.95
N LEU A 512 1.17 2.76 14.75
CA LEU A 512 1.72 3.19 13.47
C LEU A 512 3.26 3.33 13.48
N GLY A 513 3.90 3.31 14.65
CA GLY A 513 5.34 3.55 14.80
C GLY A 513 5.74 5.03 14.78
N ILE A 514 4.77 5.95 14.83
CA ILE A 514 5.01 7.40 14.74
C ILE A 514 5.23 7.98 16.14
N ALA A 515 6.41 8.55 16.39
CA ALA A 515 6.79 9.04 17.71
C ALA A 515 6.35 10.50 17.94
N ILE A 516 5.14 10.70 18.47
CA ILE A 516 4.61 12.02 18.83
C ILE A 516 4.64 12.17 20.37
N PRO A 517 4.94 13.36 20.91
CA PRO A 517 4.81 13.65 22.34
C PRO A 517 3.37 13.43 22.84
N PRO A 518 3.17 13.22 24.16
CA PRO A 518 1.84 13.18 24.74
C PRO A 518 1.06 14.45 24.42
N SER A 519 -0.22 14.31 24.09
CA SER A 519 -1.12 15.44 23.82
C SER A 519 -2.42 15.33 24.60
N PRO A 520 -3.13 16.44 24.81
CA PRO A 520 -4.56 16.40 25.11
C PRO A 520 -5.36 15.62 24.05
N PRO A 521 -6.65 15.30 24.33
CA PRO A 521 -7.57 14.72 23.36
C PRO A 521 -7.56 15.48 22.02
N TYR A 522 -7.64 14.76 20.92
CA TYR A 522 -7.52 15.33 19.58
C TYR A 522 -8.63 14.85 18.66
N ALA A 523 -8.96 15.69 17.68
CA ALA A 523 -9.85 15.37 16.58
C ALA A 523 -9.40 16.14 15.33
N LEU A 524 -8.95 15.42 14.30
CA LEU A 524 -8.38 15.96 13.07
C LEU A 524 -9.13 15.37 11.88
N ASP A 525 -9.41 16.19 10.88
CA ASP A 525 -10.07 15.77 9.64
C ASP A 525 -9.35 16.39 8.44
N GLY A 526 -9.00 15.57 7.44
CA GLY A 526 -8.23 15.99 6.28
C GLY A 526 -8.19 14.94 5.18
N ARG A 527 -7.29 15.14 4.21
CA ARG A 527 -7.17 14.27 3.03
C ARG A 527 -5.90 13.44 3.12
N LEU A 528 -6.03 12.13 3.28
CA LEU A 528 -4.93 11.18 3.31
C LEU A 528 -4.69 10.63 1.89
N LYS A 529 -3.51 10.95 1.36
CA LYS A 529 -2.98 10.41 0.13
C LYS A 529 -1.79 9.51 0.41
N ARG A 530 -1.63 8.48 -0.42
CA ARG A 530 -0.43 7.67 -0.44
C ARG A 530 0.08 7.56 -1.86
N ASP A 531 1.39 7.70 -2.00
CA ASP A 531 2.13 7.43 -3.23
C ASP A 531 3.31 6.52 -2.87
N HIS A 532 3.14 5.21 -3.07
CA HIS A 532 4.09 4.17 -2.73
C HIS A 532 4.50 4.18 -1.23
N GLN A 533 5.68 4.73 -0.91
CA GLN A 533 6.22 4.82 0.46
C GLN A 533 6.00 6.20 1.11
N ILE A 534 5.42 7.15 0.39
CA ILE A 534 5.17 8.49 0.88
C ILE A 534 3.69 8.62 1.24
N TRP A 535 3.42 8.96 2.50
CA TRP A 535 2.09 9.26 3.01
C TRP A 535 1.95 10.76 3.18
N ARG A 536 0.83 11.33 2.75
CA ARG A 536 0.55 12.76 2.88
C ARG A 536 -0.83 12.96 3.46
N TYR A 537 -0.89 13.61 4.62
CA TYR A 537 -2.14 14.07 5.22
C TYR A 537 -2.25 15.58 4.97
N GLU A 538 -2.99 15.93 3.92
CA GLU A 538 -3.06 17.27 3.37
C GLU A 538 -4.36 17.98 3.81
N ARG A 539 -4.27 19.32 3.94
CA ARG A 539 -5.43 20.19 4.20
C ARG A 539 -6.25 19.72 5.41
N PHE A 540 -5.56 19.20 6.42
CA PHE A 540 -6.25 18.76 7.62
C PHE A 540 -6.55 19.97 8.51
N THR A 541 -7.64 19.88 9.25
CA THR A 541 -8.08 20.86 10.24
C THR A 541 -8.67 20.12 11.43
N GLY A 542 -8.62 20.73 12.61
CA GLY A 542 -9.19 20.12 13.80
C GLY A 542 -8.73 20.78 15.09
N LYS A 543 -8.81 20.03 16.18
CA LYS A 543 -8.41 20.45 17.51
C LYS A 543 -7.49 19.45 18.18
N VAL A 544 -6.59 19.97 19.00
CA VAL A 544 -5.78 19.20 19.96
C VAL A 544 -5.93 19.95 21.28
N GLY A 545 -6.68 19.37 22.23
CA GLY A 545 -7.11 20.08 23.43
C GLY A 545 -8.03 21.24 23.06
N ASP A 546 -7.65 22.42 23.55
CA ASP A 546 -8.38 23.67 23.32
C ASP A 546 -7.79 24.50 22.17
N SER A 547 -6.68 24.04 21.60
CA SER A 547 -6.01 24.61 20.43
C SER A 547 -6.62 24.15 19.10
N ASP A 548 -6.74 25.07 18.14
CA ASP A 548 -6.97 24.67 16.74
C ASP A 548 -5.65 24.27 16.06
N LEU A 549 -5.72 23.30 15.16
CA LEU A 549 -4.55 22.84 14.40
C LEU A 549 -4.95 22.53 12.97
N ALA A 550 -4.21 23.09 12.01
CA ALA A 550 -4.39 22.85 10.59
C ALA A 550 -3.05 22.74 9.87
N GLY A 551 -3.03 22.10 8.72
CA GLY A 551 -1.84 22.08 7.88
C GLY A 551 -1.70 20.88 6.96
N ALA A 552 -0.45 20.46 6.76
CA ALA A 552 -0.10 19.27 6.03
C ALA A 552 1.04 18.52 6.70
N VAL A 553 0.95 17.19 6.72
CA VAL A 553 2.00 16.29 7.21
C VAL A 553 2.37 15.30 6.10
N GLN A 554 3.66 15.06 5.92
CA GLN A 554 4.20 14.02 5.06
C GLN A 554 5.01 13.04 5.92
N PHE A 555 4.82 11.74 5.68
CA PHE A 555 5.64 10.68 6.27
C PHE A 555 6.28 9.87 5.15
N ASP A 556 7.60 9.81 5.17
CA ASP A 556 8.40 8.96 4.30
C ASP A 556 8.91 7.75 5.10
N VAL A 557 8.53 6.55 4.68
CA VAL A 557 8.93 5.29 5.33
C VAL A 557 9.91 4.47 4.46
N SER A 558 10.54 5.06 3.44
CA SER A 558 11.47 4.34 2.57
C SER A 558 12.85 4.08 3.20
N GLY A 559 13.25 4.88 4.19
CA GLY A 559 14.55 4.78 4.86
C GLY A 559 14.54 3.86 6.09
N GLU A 560 15.71 3.61 6.67
CA GLU A 560 15.85 2.85 7.93
C GLU A 560 15.11 3.51 9.10
N ARG A 561 15.05 4.85 9.10
CA ARG A 561 14.24 5.67 9.99
C ARG A 561 13.16 6.39 9.20
N PRO A 562 11.90 6.37 9.64
CA PRO A 562 10.86 7.20 9.06
C PRO A 562 11.23 8.68 9.19
N ARG A 563 10.94 9.47 8.15
CA ARG A 563 11.07 10.92 8.18
C ARG A 563 9.69 11.58 8.13
N MET A 564 9.39 12.42 9.11
CA MET A 564 8.19 13.26 9.15
C MET A 564 8.53 14.68 8.68
N ALA A 565 7.73 15.25 7.79
CA ALA A 565 7.77 16.68 7.46
C ALA A 565 6.38 17.28 7.69
N ALA A 566 6.29 18.43 8.35
CA ALA A 566 4.99 19.07 8.60
C ALA A 566 5.06 20.60 8.54
N ASN A 567 4.01 21.20 8.00
CA ASN A 567 3.75 22.63 8.10
C ASN A 567 2.40 22.81 8.79
N LEU A 568 2.43 23.38 9.98
CA LEU A 568 1.32 23.48 10.92
C LEU A 568 0.99 24.95 11.20
N VAL A 569 -0.30 25.24 11.33
CA VAL A 569 -0.81 26.57 11.66
C VAL A 569 -1.90 26.43 12.71
N SER A 570 -1.85 27.28 13.73
CA SER A 570 -2.89 27.46 14.73
C SER A 570 -3.33 28.93 14.70
N ARG A 571 -4.63 29.19 14.63
CA ARG A 571 -5.16 30.56 14.77
C ARG A 571 -5.22 30.96 16.24
N ARG A 572 -5.58 29.99 17.10
CA ARG A 572 -5.62 30.08 18.55
C ARG A 572 -4.97 28.83 19.13
N LEU A 573 -3.81 29.03 19.73
CA LEU A 573 -3.08 28.01 20.47
C LEU A 573 -3.29 28.23 21.95
N ASP A 574 -3.74 27.23 22.69
CA ASP A 574 -3.60 27.22 24.13
C ASP A 574 -2.17 26.80 24.49
N PHE A 575 -1.46 27.65 25.23
CA PHE A 575 -0.09 27.34 25.63
C PHE A 575 -0.01 26.09 26.52
N ASP A 576 -1.07 25.79 27.24
CA ASP A 576 -1.11 24.65 28.15
C ASP A 576 -1.17 23.30 27.42
N ASP A 577 -1.74 23.27 26.20
CA ASP A 577 -1.77 22.08 25.34
C ASP A 577 -0.36 21.66 24.88
N LEU A 578 0.62 22.56 24.92
CA LEU A 578 2.02 22.27 24.61
C LEU A 578 2.78 21.59 25.77
N ALA A 579 2.17 21.45 26.95
CA ALA A 579 2.84 20.93 28.15
C ALA A 579 3.52 19.57 27.91
N GLY A 580 2.93 18.72 27.07
CA GLY A 580 3.48 17.41 26.72
C GLY A 580 4.86 17.46 26.04
N PHE A 581 5.18 18.54 25.32
CA PHE A 581 6.49 18.75 24.69
C PHE A 581 7.60 19.01 25.72
N VAL A 582 7.26 19.53 26.90
CA VAL A 582 8.22 19.84 27.98
C VAL A 582 8.17 18.83 29.12
N GLY A 583 7.49 17.69 28.92
CA GLY A 583 7.36 16.65 29.94
C GLY A 583 6.43 17.04 31.10
N ALA A 584 5.40 17.84 30.83
CA ALA A 584 4.37 18.20 31.79
C ALA A 584 2.98 17.76 31.28
N PRO A 585 2.03 17.43 32.19
CA PRO A 585 0.64 17.27 31.79
C PRO A 585 0.00 18.64 31.52
N PRO A 586 -1.02 18.72 30.65
CA PRO A 586 -1.92 19.87 30.64
C PRO A 586 -2.63 19.96 32.00
N LYS A 587 -2.99 21.19 32.38
CA LYS A 587 -3.82 21.52 33.53
C LYS A 587 -5.18 20.85 33.39
N ALA A 588 -5.78 20.60 34.55
CA ALA A 588 -7.05 19.88 34.68
C ALA A 588 -8.21 20.77 35.16
N ASN A 589 -7.95 22.06 35.43
CA ASN A 589 -8.87 23.01 36.07
C ASN A 589 -9.10 24.20 35.13
N GLY A 590 -10.24 24.89 35.28
CA GLY A 590 -10.49 26.16 34.57
C GLY A 590 -11.10 26.05 33.17
N GLY A 591 -11.65 24.88 32.80
CA GLY A 591 -12.24 24.63 31.48
C GLY A 591 -11.32 23.90 30.50
N GLU A 592 -10.09 23.59 30.92
CA GLU A 592 -9.06 22.90 30.12
C GLU A 592 -9.43 21.45 29.77
N THR A 593 -9.17 21.07 28.53
CA THR A 593 -9.44 19.73 28.00
C THR A 593 -8.30 18.77 28.33
N ALA A 594 -8.51 17.87 29.29
CA ALA A 594 -7.54 16.84 29.66
C ALA A 594 -8.17 15.45 29.83
N ASN A 595 -7.43 14.39 29.50
CA ASN A 595 -7.85 13.01 29.74
C ASN A 595 -7.63 12.59 31.22
N ALA A 596 -8.24 11.49 31.67
CA ALA A 596 -8.20 11.08 33.08
C ALA A 596 -6.78 10.82 33.62
N GLY A 597 -5.87 10.30 32.78
CA GLY A 597 -4.47 10.09 33.15
C GLY A 597 -3.75 11.42 33.37
N GLN A 598 -3.94 12.38 32.45
CA GLN A 598 -3.40 13.73 32.55
C GLN A 598 -3.92 14.47 33.78
N LYS A 599 -5.21 14.34 34.11
CA LYS A 599 -5.78 14.94 35.34
C LYS A 599 -5.10 14.42 36.60
N THR A 600 -4.82 13.13 36.66
CA THR A 600 -4.11 12.50 37.78
C THR A 600 -2.67 13.01 37.88
N GLU A 601 -1.97 13.11 36.75
CA GLU A 601 -0.61 13.63 36.71
C GLU A 601 -0.53 15.12 37.06
N ALA A 602 -1.50 15.92 36.59
CA ALA A 602 -1.63 17.33 36.93
C ALA A 602 -1.85 17.54 38.42
N ALA A 603 -2.70 16.72 39.06
CA ALA A 603 -2.90 16.74 40.51
C ALA A 603 -1.61 16.39 41.28
N ARG A 604 -0.86 15.38 40.83
CA ARG A 604 0.45 15.03 41.39
C ARG A 604 1.45 16.18 41.25
N LYS A 605 1.51 16.82 40.09
CA LYS A 605 2.38 17.99 39.85
C LYS A 605 1.97 19.19 40.70
N ALA A 606 0.66 19.44 40.88
CA ALA A 606 0.16 20.50 41.74
C ALA A 606 0.54 20.29 43.21
N ALA A 607 0.63 19.04 43.68
CA ALA A 607 1.11 18.69 45.01
C ALA A 607 2.64 18.79 45.18
N SER A 608 3.42 18.75 44.10
CA SER A 608 4.88 18.90 44.14
C SER A 608 5.30 20.29 44.62
N ALA A 609 6.35 20.37 45.43
CA ALA A 609 6.99 21.64 45.80
C ALA A 609 7.77 22.27 44.63
N LYS A 610 8.09 21.47 43.60
CA LYS A 610 8.85 21.86 42.40
C LYS A 610 7.94 22.24 41.23
N VAL A 611 8.35 23.25 40.47
CA VAL A 611 7.71 23.83 39.29
C VAL A 611 8.29 23.24 37.99
N LEU A 612 9.61 23.00 37.95
CA LEU A 612 10.29 22.51 36.75
C LEU A 612 9.87 21.05 36.42
N PRO A 613 9.56 20.73 35.15
CA PRO A 613 9.20 19.37 34.76
C PRO A 613 10.34 18.37 34.97
N ALA A 614 10.10 17.35 35.79
CA ALA A 614 11.07 16.30 36.09
C ALA A 614 10.87 15.01 35.28
N THR A 615 9.81 14.93 34.47
CA THR A 615 9.49 13.74 33.66
C THR A 615 10.58 13.52 32.58
N PRO A 616 11.21 12.34 32.53
CA PRO A 616 12.25 12.07 31.54
C PRO A 616 11.70 11.95 30.10
N TYR A 617 12.44 12.50 29.13
CA TYR A 617 12.24 12.24 27.71
C TYR A 617 12.58 10.79 27.37
N ASN A 618 11.80 10.21 26.45
CA ASN A 618 12.05 8.86 25.95
C ASN A 618 13.09 8.90 24.82
N LEU A 619 14.34 8.56 25.14
CA LEU A 619 15.46 8.54 24.18
C LEU A 619 15.20 7.58 22.99
N GLY A 620 14.50 6.47 23.24
CA GLY A 620 14.13 5.53 22.17
C GLY A 620 13.21 6.18 21.14
N LYS A 621 12.23 6.98 21.58
CA LYS A 621 11.35 7.74 20.68
C LYS A 621 12.11 8.82 19.89
N LEU A 622 13.04 9.54 20.52
CA LEU A 622 13.84 10.57 19.85
C LEU A 622 14.80 10.01 18.80
N ARG A 623 15.23 8.76 18.94
CA ARG A 623 16.13 8.08 17.98
C ARG A 623 15.38 7.24 16.93
N ALA A 624 14.07 7.05 17.10
CA ALA A 624 13.28 6.15 16.25
C ALA A 624 12.89 6.77 14.90
N MET A 625 12.91 8.10 14.77
CA MET A 625 12.50 8.80 13.56
C MET A 625 13.20 10.15 13.41
N ASP A 626 13.23 10.66 12.19
CA ASP A 626 13.68 12.02 11.87
C ASP A 626 12.44 12.92 11.60
N ALA A 627 12.53 14.22 11.89
CA ALA A 627 11.42 15.16 11.75
C ALA A 627 11.85 16.55 11.28
N ASP A 628 10.99 17.21 10.50
CA ASP A 628 11.11 18.61 10.05
C ASP A 628 9.73 19.26 10.15
N VAL A 629 9.46 19.96 11.25
CA VAL A 629 8.14 20.49 11.59
C VAL A 629 8.22 21.99 11.76
N ARG A 630 7.48 22.74 10.94
CA ARG A 630 7.27 24.17 11.11
C ARG A 630 5.88 24.41 11.68
N TRP A 631 5.77 25.20 12.74
CA TRP A 631 4.50 25.53 13.38
C TRP A 631 4.41 27.01 13.69
N LYS A 632 3.38 27.66 13.15
CA LYS A 632 3.04 29.05 13.45
C LYS A 632 1.74 29.14 14.22
N ALA A 633 1.73 29.90 15.31
CA ALA A 633 0.52 30.27 16.04
C ALA A 633 0.28 31.77 15.94
N GLN A 634 -0.92 32.18 15.51
CA GLN A 634 -1.26 33.60 15.33
C GLN A 634 -1.67 34.29 16.63
N HIS A 635 -2.29 33.54 17.54
CA HIS A 635 -2.69 34.01 18.85
C HIS A 635 -2.46 32.92 19.88
N ILE A 636 -1.89 33.27 21.03
CA ILE A 636 -1.65 32.35 22.13
C ILE A 636 -2.53 32.70 23.32
N ASN A 637 -3.31 31.74 23.80
CA ASN A 637 -3.99 31.83 25.08
C ASN A 637 -3.02 31.39 26.18
N ALA A 638 -2.58 32.34 27.00
CA ALA A 638 -1.73 32.08 28.15
C ALA A 638 -2.10 33.05 29.29
N PRO A 639 -3.10 32.73 30.14
CA PRO A 639 -3.66 33.71 31.10
C PRO A 639 -2.68 34.32 32.10
N LYS A 640 -1.51 33.69 32.32
CA LYS A 640 -0.48 34.14 33.26
C LYS A 640 0.76 34.74 32.58
N LEU A 641 0.84 34.68 31.25
CA LEU A 641 2.00 35.09 30.46
C LEU A 641 1.48 35.77 29.19
N PRO A 642 1.73 37.07 28.96
CA PRO A 642 1.20 37.78 27.79
C PRO A 642 1.95 37.39 26.51
N LEU A 643 1.76 36.16 26.06
CA LEU A 643 2.28 35.63 24.80
C LEU A 643 1.31 36.01 23.68
N ASP A 644 1.84 36.60 22.61
CA ASP A 644 1.05 37.10 21.49
C ASP A 644 0.97 36.04 20.37
N ASP A 645 2.12 35.63 19.84
CA ASP A 645 2.26 34.69 18.71
C ASP A 645 3.48 33.75 18.89
N MET A 646 3.60 32.74 18.01
CA MET A 646 4.75 31.82 17.97
C MET A 646 5.15 31.45 16.55
N ASP A 647 6.46 31.39 16.30
CA ASP A 647 7.07 30.77 15.11
C ASP A 647 8.13 29.75 15.54
N ALA A 648 7.87 28.48 15.29
CA ALA A 648 8.70 27.36 15.70
C ALA A 648 9.11 26.48 14.51
N HIS A 649 10.40 26.12 14.45
CA HIS A 649 10.93 25.13 13.51
C HIS A 649 11.68 24.02 14.27
N LEU A 650 11.05 22.86 14.37
CA LEU A 650 11.62 21.65 14.95
C LEU A 650 12.31 20.81 13.88
N LEU A 651 13.58 20.50 14.09
CA LEU A 651 14.38 19.58 13.28
C LEU A 651 14.88 18.46 14.18
N LEU A 652 14.56 17.21 13.87
CA LEU A 652 15.09 16.02 14.52
C LEU A 652 15.82 15.21 13.47
N ASP A 653 17.13 15.03 13.67
CA ASP A 653 17.98 14.26 12.77
C ASP A 653 18.93 13.41 13.60
N ASP A 654 18.83 12.09 13.48
CA ASP A 654 19.68 11.14 14.19
C ASP A 654 19.71 11.34 15.72
N GLY A 655 18.54 11.59 16.31
CA GLY A 655 18.42 11.86 17.74
C GLY A 655 18.99 13.20 18.19
N VAL A 656 19.36 14.11 17.27
CA VAL A 656 19.67 15.50 17.56
C VAL A 656 18.45 16.36 17.26
N LEU A 657 17.79 16.86 18.30
CA LEU A 657 16.66 17.78 18.19
C LEU A 657 17.16 19.23 18.20
N ARG A 658 16.66 20.04 17.26
CA ARG A 658 16.87 21.49 17.20
C ARG A 658 15.52 22.20 17.11
N LEU A 659 15.38 23.27 17.86
CA LEU A 659 14.31 24.25 17.71
C LEU A 659 14.96 25.55 17.29
N ASP A 660 14.93 25.87 16.00
CA ASP A 660 15.70 26.96 15.39
C ASP A 660 14.94 27.52 14.16
N PRO A 661 14.11 28.56 14.33
CA PRO A 661 13.87 29.29 15.58
C PRO A 661 12.80 28.65 16.49
N LEU A 662 12.76 29.07 17.75
CA LEU A 662 11.58 29.08 18.61
C LEU A 662 11.37 30.52 19.11
N ASN A 663 10.50 31.25 18.41
CA ASN A 663 10.24 32.65 18.67
C ASN A 663 8.83 32.86 19.23
N PHE A 664 8.69 33.85 20.11
CA PHE A 664 7.42 34.29 20.66
C PHE A 664 7.32 35.81 20.64
N GLY A 665 6.18 36.35 20.21
CA GLY A 665 5.77 37.71 20.58
C GLY A 665 5.35 37.74 22.04
N VAL A 666 5.85 38.69 22.84
CA VAL A 666 5.54 38.78 24.28
C VAL A 666 5.43 40.23 24.71
N ALA A 667 4.26 40.64 25.21
CA ALA A 667 4.03 41.98 25.79
C ALA A 667 4.58 43.12 24.90
N GLY A 668 4.30 43.04 23.59
CA GLY A 668 4.72 44.02 22.58
C GLY A 668 6.22 44.01 22.22
N GLY A 669 7.00 43.07 22.76
CA GLY A 669 8.38 42.77 22.39
C GLY A 669 8.51 41.38 21.77
N ASP A 670 9.75 40.88 21.66
CA ASP A 670 10.01 39.54 21.13
C ASP A 670 11.03 38.73 21.96
N ILE A 671 10.77 37.43 22.07
CA ILE A 671 11.72 36.44 22.58
C ILE A 671 12.15 35.56 21.41
N ARG A 672 13.44 35.58 21.09
CA ARG A 672 14.03 34.67 20.10
C ARG A 672 14.87 33.65 20.80
N SER A 673 14.63 32.37 20.51
CA SER A 673 15.41 31.30 21.13
C SER A 673 15.80 30.20 20.16
N THR A 674 16.92 29.55 20.47
CA THR A 674 17.39 28.35 19.80
C THR A 674 17.69 27.29 20.85
N ILE A 675 17.15 26.09 20.67
CA ILE A 675 17.42 24.95 21.53
C ILE A 675 18.06 23.84 20.70
N ARG A 676 19.12 23.22 21.21
CA ARG A 676 19.73 22.02 20.65
C ARG A 676 19.80 20.96 21.74
N MET A 677 19.25 19.78 21.49
CA MET A 677 19.28 18.62 22.39
C MET A 677 19.91 17.43 21.66
N ASP A 678 21.05 16.94 22.13
CA ASP A 678 21.73 15.76 21.58
C ASP A 678 21.40 14.52 22.40
N ALA A 679 20.44 13.73 21.91
CA ALA A 679 19.97 12.52 22.57
C ALA A 679 20.76 11.27 22.16
N ARG A 680 21.90 11.38 21.46
CA ARG A 680 22.72 10.20 21.06
C ARG A 680 23.47 9.58 22.24
N ARG A 681 23.67 10.36 23.31
CA ARG A 681 24.27 9.91 24.58
C ARG A 681 23.20 9.45 25.59
N PRO A 682 23.56 8.72 26.67
CA PRO A 682 22.62 8.31 27.72
C PRO A 682 21.97 9.47 28.48
N GLN A 683 22.65 10.61 28.55
CA GLN A 683 22.12 11.88 29.05
C GLN A 683 22.07 12.88 27.90
N ILE A 684 20.93 13.56 27.72
CA ILE A 684 20.76 14.55 26.66
C ILE A 684 21.64 15.76 26.97
N ALA A 685 22.56 16.08 26.06
CA ALA A 685 23.34 17.31 26.12
C ALA A 685 22.54 18.45 25.47
N THR A 686 22.28 19.51 26.21
CA THR A 686 21.39 20.60 25.80
C THR A 686 22.14 21.92 25.74
N THR A 687 21.90 22.69 24.67
CA THR A 687 22.31 24.08 24.53
C THR A 687 21.07 24.93 24.32
N PHE A 688 20.91 25.96 25.13
CA PHE A 688 19.80 26.91 25.07
C PHE A 688 20.35 28.31 24.93
N LYS A 689 19.95 29.00 23.87
CA LYS A 689 20.23 30.43 23.70
C LYS A 689 18.93 31.17 23.52
N ALA A 690 18.75 32.27 24.23
CA ALA A 690 17.61 33.15 24.04
C ALA A 690 18.04 34.61 24.10
N SER A 691 17.36 35.46 23.33
CA SER A 691 17.44 36.91 23.43
C SER A 691 16.04 37.48 23.63
N VAL A 692 15.90 38.34 24.62
CA VAL A 692 14.67 39.08 24.92
C VAL A 692 14.89 40.50 24.44
N ARG A 693 13.91 41.08 23.73
CA ARG A 693 14.01 42.44 23.20
C ARG A 693 12.73 43.21 23.42
N GLY A 694 12.83 44.34 24.10
CA GLY A 694 11.77 45.35 24.17
C GLY A 694 10.47 44.88 24.81
N VAL A 695 10.50 43.87 25.69
CA VAL A 695 9.30 43.40 26.41
C VAL A 695 8.82 44.51 27.34
N GLN A 696 7.59 44.96 27.17
CA GLN A 696 7.08 46.11 27.90
C GLN A 696 6.61 45.70 29.29
N LEU A 697 7.21 46.30 30.32
CA LEU A 697 6.86 46.02 31.71
C LEU A 697 5.38 46.26 32.03
N SER A 698 4.76 47.27 31.42
CA SER A 698 3.32 47.57 31.57
C SER A 698 2.43 46.41 31.12
N GLN A 699 2.83 45.67 30.10
CA GLN A 699 2.02 44.60 29.51
C GLN A 699 2.26 43.24 30.18
N LEU A 700 3.26 43.13 31.07
CA LEU A 700 3.53 41.92 31.86
C LEU A 700 2.55 41.73 33.03
N PHE A 701 1.88 42.80 33.47
CA PHE A 701 0.94 42.75 34.57
C PHE A 701 -0.50 42.64 34.06
N PRO A 702 -1.28 41.64 34.51
CA PRO A 702 -2.69 41.52 34.15
C PRO A 702 -3.57 42.56 34.84
N ASP A 703 -3.11 43.16 35.95
CA ASP A 703 -3.83 44.22 36.66
C ASP A 703 -3.58 45.58 35.98
N ALA A 704 -4.66 46.23 35.55
CA ALA A 704 -4.60 47.49 34.82
C ALA A 704 -3.99 48.65 35.64
N LYS A 705 -4.18 48.67 36.97
CA LYS A 705 -3.60 49.71 37.83
C LYS A 705 -2.09 49.53 37.98
N LEU A 706 -1.62 48.28 38.09
CA LEU A 706 -0.19 47.98 38.09
C LEU A 706 0.47 48.27 36.73
N ALA A 707 -0.23 47.96 35.64
CA ALA A 707 0.21 48.23 34.28
C ALA A 707 0.42 49.73 33.99
N GLU A 708 -0.50 50.60 34.42
CA GLU A 708 -0.38 52.06 34.28
C GLU A 708 0.81 52.64 35.06
N GLN A 709 1.21 51.96 36.13
CA GLN A 709 2.26 52.42 37.03
C GLN A 709 3.66 51.91 36.68
N ALA A 710 3.79 50.99 35.72
CA ALA A 710 5.07 50.37 35.37
C ALA A 710 5.39 50.56 33.89
N LYS A 711 6.40 51.39 33.57
CA LYS A 711 6.83 51.63 32.19
C LYS A 711 8.32 51.36 32.06
N GLY A 712 8.72 50.60 31.04
CA GLY A 712 10.12 50.28 30.74
C GLY A 712 10.21 49.08 29.80
N GLY A 713 11.22 49.06 28.93
CA GLY A 713 11.47 47.94 28.01
C GLY A 713 12.56 47.02 28.56
N ILE A 714 12.23 45.74 28.72
CA ILE A 714 13.15 44.70 29.19
C ILE A 714 13.81 44.02 27.99
N SER A 715 15.14 43.95 28.03
CA SER A 715 15.97 43.25 27.05
C SER A 715 16.99 42.37 27.75
N GLY A 716 17.49 41.34 27.08
CA GLY A 716 18.46 40.44 27.71
C GLY A 716 18.91 39.29 26.83
N ALA A 717 19.82 38.50 27.37
CA ALA A 717 20.34 37.30 26.73
C ALA A 717 20.54 36.18 27.75
N ILE A 718 20.28 34.96 27.30
CA ILE A 718 20.45 33.72 28.05
C ILE A 718 21.29 32.79 27.18
N ASP A 719 22.38 32.26 27.71
CA ASP A 719 23.19 31.22 27.07
C ASP A 719 23.53 30.16 28.11
N LEU A 720 22.92 28.99 28.00
CA LEU A 720 23.02 27.90 28.95
C LEU A 720 23.37 26.60 28.23
N THR A 721 24.25 25.82 28.85
CA THR A 721 24.56 24.44 28.44
C THR A 721 24.33 23.51 29.62
N GLY A 722 23.69 22.36 29.43
CA GLY A 722 23.35 21.45 30.52
C GLY A 722 23.16 20.02 30.05
N ASN A 723 23.16 19.06 30.99
CA ASN A 723 22.97 17.65 30.71
C ASN A 723 21.84 17.07 31.57
N GLY A 724 20.91 16.33 30.96
CA GLY A 724 19.84 15.69 31.73
C GLY A 724 18.71 15.19 30.84
N ASN A 725 17.96 14.22 31.32
CA ASN A 725 16.87 13.63 30.55
C ASN A 725 15.52 14.29 30.82
N SER A 726 15.45 15.35 31.63
CA SER A 726 14.25 16.15 31.89
C SER A 726 14.61 17.63 31.98
N ILE A 727 13.63 18.54 31.84
CA ILE A 727 13.87 19.99 31.93
C ILE A 727 14.53 20.37 33.26
N ALA A 728 14.03 19.82 34.38
CA ALA A 728 14.62 20.04 35.70
C ALA A 728 16.08 19.56 35.78
N ALA A 729 16.42 18.41 35.19
CA ALA A 729 17.78 17.90 35.19
C ALA A 729 18.72 18.70 34.25
N MET A 730 18.21 19.15 33.10
CA MET A 730 18.96 19.99 32.16
C MET A 730 19.32 21.34 32.78
N LEU A 731 18.35 22.00 33.45
CA LEU A 731 18.58 23.27 34.13
C LEU A 731 19.40 23.11 35.42
N GLY A 732 19.14 22.06 36.20
CA GLY A 732 19.84 21.77 37.45
C GLY A 732 21.30 21.35 37.31
N SER A 733 21.77 21.06 36.09
CA SER A 733 23.18 20.83 35.76
C SER A 733 23.78 21.92 34.85
N SER A 734 23.01 22.98 34.56
CA SER A 734 23.38 23.94 33.53
C SER A 734 24.53 24.86 33.93
N SER A 735 25.30 25.34 32.96
CA SER A 735 26.35 26.34 33.12
C SER A 735 26.29 27.34 31.97
N GLY A 736 26.61 28.61 32.25
CA GLY A 736 26.50 29.68 31.27
C GLY A 736 26.25 31.06 31.88
N ASN A 737 25.51 31.92 31.18
CA ASN A 737 25.24 33.30 31.59
C ASN A 737 23.77 33.68 31.37
N VAL A 738 23.24 34.48 32.29
CA VAL A 738 21.89 35.06 32.20
C VAL A 738 22.02 36.55 32.47
N ALA A 739 21.67 37.39 31.49
CA ALA A 739 21.70 38.84 31.63
C ALA A 739 20.36 39.45 31.22
N LEU A 740 19.80 40.29 32.09
CA LEU A 740 18.60 41.06 31.86
C LEU A 740 18.89 42.54 32.15
N GLY A 741 18.28 43.41 31.38
CA GLY A 741 18.44 44.86 31.48
C GLY A 741 17.15 45.58 31.11
N MET A 742 16.98 46.75 31.69
CA MET A 742 15.91 47.69 31.39
C MET A 742 16.50 49.09 31.41
N GLY A 743 16.20 49.85 30.37
CA GLY A 743 16.58 51.26 30.27
C GLY A 743 15.71 52.17 31.14
N ARG A 744 15.55 53.42 30.71
CA ARG A 744 14.73 54.40 31.43
C ARG A 744 13.26 53.97 31.48
N GLY A 745 12.65 54.16 32.64
CA GLY A 745 11.30 53.74 32.96
C GLY A 745 10.73 54.48 34.15
N HIS A 746 9.54 54.08 34.60
CA HIS A 746 8.93 54.56 35.85
C HIS A 746 8.23 53.41 36.55
N VAL A 747 8.26 53.39 37.87
CA VAL A 747 7.57 52.42 38.72
C VAL A 747 6.77 53.18 39.77
N GLY A 748 5.47 52.89 39.88
CA GLY A 748 4.60 53.50 40.89
C GLY A 748 4.77 52.86 42.27
N ASN A 749 4.35 53.61 43.30
CA ASN A 749 4.48 53.20 44.70
C ASN A 749 3.73 51.89 45.04
N LEU A 750 2.66 51.55 44.31
CA LEU A 750 1.84 50.35 44.57
C LEU A 750 2.59 49.03 44.32
N LEU A 751 3.59 49.03 43.42
CA LEU A 751 4.43 47.85 43.16
C LEU A 751 5.35 47.52 44.35
N MET A 752 5.67 48.49 45.21
CA MET A 752 6.39 48.24 46.46
C MET A 752 5.50 47.62 47.54
N GLU A 753 4.19 47.83 47.46
CA GLU A 753 3.18 47.28 48.38
C GLU A 753 2.93 45.78 48.12
N VAL A 754 2.92 45.37 46.84
CA VAL A 754 2.81 43.95 46.43
C VAL A 754 4.02 43.11 46.85
N ALA A 755 5.18 43.71 47.10
CA ALA A 755 6.35 43.04 47.64
C ALA A 755 6.21 42.62 49.13
N GLY A 756 5.01 42.76 49.71
CA GLY A 756 4.67 42.27 51.05
C GLY A 756 5.28 43.10 52.18
N LEU A 757 5.70 44.33 51.89
CA LEU A 757 6.22 45.27 52.88
C LEU A 757 5.07 45.97 53.61
N ASP A 758 4.19 45.19 54.25
CA ASP A 758 3.24 45.70 55.23
C ASP A 758 3.99 45.94 56.54
N ILE A 759 4.82 46.98 56.55
CA ILE A 759 5.67 47.33 57.69
C ILE A 759 5.43 48.80 57.99
N THR A 760 4.28 49.07 58.62
CA THR A 760 4.07 50.22 59.53
C THR A 760 4.05 51.65 58.98
N GLU A 761 4.12 51.91 57.66
CA GLU A 761 4.18 53.29 57.12
C GLU A 761 2.92 53.78 56.38
N SER A 762 1.73 53.41 56.88
CA SER A 762 0.48 54.14 56.58
C SER A 762 0.47 55.57 57.16
N LEU A 763 1.47 55.96 57.97
CA LEU A 763 1.50 57.24 58.66
C LEU A 763 2.00 58.45 57.82
N LYS A 764 2.44 58.23 56.58
CA LYS A 764 2.85 59.32 55.65
C LYS A 764 1.91 59.52 54.46
N PHE A 765 0.92 58.64 54.30
CA PHE A 765 -0.02 58.64 53.17
C PHE A 765 -1.09 59.75 53.22
N LEU A 766 -1.11 60.58 54.27
CA LEU A 766 -2.05 61.70 54.39
C LEU A 766 -1.57 63.00 53.72
N PHE A 767 -0.34 63.10 53.21
CA PHE A 767 0.20 64.40 52.73
C PHE A 767 0.95 64.42 51.39
N THR A 768 1.14 63.31 50.68
CA THR A 768 1.75 63.35 49.34
C THR A 768 1.08 62.36 48.40
N GLY A 769 0.43 62.87 47.34
CA GLY A 769 -0.27 62.07 46.32
C GLY A 769 0.65 61.13 45.53
N ASP A 770 0.04 60.23 44.75
CA ASP A 770 0.67 59.19 43.93
C ASP A 770 1.85 59.72 43.09
N LYS A 771 3.08 59.46 43.54
CA LYS A 771 4.31 59.81 42.80
C LYS A 771 4.81 58.59 42.03
N GLN A 772 4.93 58.72 40.71
CA GLN A 772 5.71 57.78 39.90
C GLN A 772 7.20 57.98 40.21
N ILE A 773 7.92 56.92 40.55
CA ILE A 773 9.37 56.97 40.79
C ILE A 773 10.08 56.76 39.45
N PRO A 774 10.83 57.74 38.92
CA PRO A 774 11.59 57.56 37.70
C PRO A 774 12.72 56.54 37.91
N LEU A 775 12.70 55.51 37.08
CA LEU A 775 13.73 54.48 37.03
C LEU A 775 14.71 54.86 35.92
N ARG A 776 15.98 55.05 36.29
CA ARG A 776 17.04 55.34 35.32
C ARG A 776 17.39 54.09 34.52
N CYS A 777 17.53 52.97 35.23
CA CYS A 777 17.77 51.66 34.66
C CYS A 777 17.66 50.55 35.72
N ALA A 778 17.54 49.32 35.25
CA ALA A 778 17.69 48.12 36.07
C ALA A 778 18.48 47.07 35.28
N PHE A 779 19.33 46.31 35.96
CA PHE A 779 20.04 45.19 35.33
C PHE A 779 20.32 44.08 36.33
N ALA A 780 20.46 42.86 35.80
CA ALA A 780 20.89 41.69 36.54
C ALA A 780 21.71 40.78 35.62
N ASP A 781 22.94 40.46 36.02
CA ASP A 781 23.86 39.54 35.36
C ASP A 781 24.24 38.42 36.32
N PHE A 782 23.99 37.18 35.90
CA PHE A 782 24.24 35.98 36.65
C PHE A 782 25.21 35.07 35.89
N GLY A 783 26.21 34.56 36.61
CA GLY A 783 27.01 33.44 36.17
C GLY A 783 26.39 32.13 36.65
N VAL A 784 26.16 31.18 35.75
CA VAL A 784 25.56 29.89 36.08
C VAL A 784 26.63 28.81 36.09
N ARG A 785 26.72 28.04 37.17
CA ARG A 785 27.60 26.86 37.29
C ARG A 785 26.84 25.71 37.94
N GLU A 786 26.75 24.59 37.23
CA GLU A 786 26.04 23.38 37.67
C GLU A 786 24.63 23.64 38.25
N GLY A 787 23.86 24.53 37.63
CA GLY A 787 22.52 24.90 38.04
C GLY A 787 22.45 25.94 39.17
N LEU A 788 23.58 26.38 39.75
CA LEU A 788 23.62 27.50 40.68
C LEU A 788 23.90 28.80 39.90
N MET A 789 22.94 29.72 39.92
CA MET A 789 23.07 31.05 39.34
C MET A 789 23.55 32.02 40.42
N HIS A 790 24.82 32.43 40.33
CA HIS A 790 25.41 33.41 41.24
C HIS A 790 25.35 34.81 40.64
N THR A 791 24.90 35.79 41.43
CA THR A 791 24.81 37.18 41.01
C THR A 791 26.21 37.78 40.81
N ARG A 792 26.55 38.21 39.59
CA ARG A 792 27.80 38.96 39.32
C ARG A 792 27.60 40.45 39.55
N SER A 793 26.47 40.95 39.05
CA SER A 793 26.09 42.34 39.22
C SER A 793 24.58 42.48 39.08
N MET A 794 23.94 43.16 40.01
CA MET A 794 22.51 43.41 39.99
C MET A 794 22.23 44.75 40.64
N ALA A 795 21.53 45.64 39.94
CA ALA A 795 21.08 46.88 40.53
C ALA A 795 19.81 47.42 39.88
N VAL A 796 19.06 48.18 40.66
CA VAL A 796 17.95 49.02 40.21
C VAL A 796 18.29 50.45 40.59
N ASP A 797 18.45 51.32 39.60
CA ASP A 797 18.79 52.72 39.81
C ASP A 797 17.57 53.63 39.59
N THR A 798 17.19 54.36 40.63
CA THR A 798 16.12 55.37 40.60
C THR A 798 16.69 56.77 40.79
N THR A 799 15.87 57.82 40.72
CA THR A 799 16.32 59.18 41.04
C THR A 799 16.80 59.32 42.48
N ASP A 800 16.21 58.56 43.42
CA ASP A 800 16.37 58.82 44.86
C ASP A 800 17.26 57.76 45.55
N THR A 801 17.31 56.55 45.01
CA THR A 801 17.99 55.40 45.65
C THR A 801 18.47 54.40 44.60
N ILE A 802 19.67 53.85 44.81
CA ILE A 802 20.15 52.67 44.07
C ILE A 802 20.00 51.43 44.95
N ILE A 803 19.34 50.39 44.45
CA ILE A 803 19.18 49.11 45.14
C ILE A 803 20.16 48.13 44.52
N VAL A 804 21.12 47.65 45.31
CA VAL A 804 22.13 46.67 44.85
C VAL A 804 21.74 45.28 45.34
N GLY A 805 21.68 44.31 44.44
CA GLY A 805 21.37 42.91 44.76
C GLY A 805 22.61 42.02 44.77
N GLU A 806 22.64 41.06 45.68
CA GLU A 806 23.62 39.96 45.70
C GLU A 806 22.93 38.66 46.15
N GLY A 807 23.51 37.50 45.83
CA GLY A 807 23.00 36.20 46.26
C GLY A 807 22.91 35.17 45.13
N ASP A 808 22.16 34.11 45.39
CA ASP A 808 22.14 32.89 44.59
C ASP A 808 20.72 32.43 44.24
N VAL A 809 20.58 31.80 43.08
CA VAL A 809 19.36 31.12 42.63
C VAL A 809 19.72 29.69 42.21
N SER A 810 19.16 28.68 42.88
CA SER A 810 19.40 27.27 42.53
C SER A 810 18.32 26.77 41.58
N LEU A 811 18.69 26.47 40.33
CA LEU A 811 17.83 25.81 39.35
C LEU A 811 17.64 24.31 39.65
N ARG A 812 18.52 23.72 40.46
CA ARG A 812 18.46 22.31 40.86
C ARG A 812 17.44 22.07 41.97
N ASP A 813 17.47 22.97 42.96
CA ASP A 813 16.61 22.90 44.14
C ASP A 813 15.36 23.78 44.02
N GLU A 814 15.31 24.62 42.99
CA GLU A 814 14.24 25.59 42.73
C GLU A 814 14.06 26.56 43.89
N THR A 815 15.18 27.10 44.39
CA THR A 815 15.25 28.01 45.53
C THR A 815 15.86 29.35 45.15
N LEU A 816 15.47 30.39 45.88
CA LEU A 816 15.91 31.78 45.73
C LEU A 816 16.54 32.21 47.05
N ASP A 817 17.69 32.88 47.00
CA ASP A 817 18.29 33.57 48.14
C ASP A 817 19.01 34.84 47.67
N LEU A 818 18.25 35.91 47.48
CA LEU A 818 18.75 37.21 47.04
C LEU A 818 18.60 38.25 48.15
N LEU A 819 19.64 39.05 48.37
CA LEU A 819 19.66 40.15 49.31
C LEU A 819 19.74 41.47 48.55
N LEU A 820 18.69 42.28 48.66
CA LEU A 820 18.60 43.61 48.06
C LEU A 820 18.93 44.66 49.11
N ARG A 821 20.00 45.43 48.87
CA ARG A 821 20.49 46.49 49.75
C ARG A 821 20.21 47.86 49.14
N PRO A 822 19.23 48.62 49.66
CA PRO A 822 19.03 50.01 49.24
C PRO A 822 20.21 50.89 49.69
N ARG A 823 20.65 51.80 48.81
CA ARG A 823 21.64 52.85 49.10
C ARG A 823 21.08 54.20 48.64
N PRO A 824 20.62 55.08 49.54
CA PRO A 824 20.07 56.37 49.14
C PRO A 824 21.17 57.27 48.55
N LYS A 825 20.77 58.16 47.64
CA LYS A 825 21.64 59.18 47.06
C LYS A 825 21.63 60.48 47.88
N ASP A 826 20.53 60.72 48.59
CA ASP A 826 20.37 61.90 49.46
C ASP A 826 20.53 61.56 50.94
N ARG A 827 21.02 62.54 51.72
CA ARG A 827 21.11 62.43 53.18
C ARG A 827 19.72 62.43 53.79
N SER A 828 19.39 61.38 54.52
CA SER A 828 18.10 61.24 55.18
C SER A 828 18.27 60.97 56.67
N ILE A 829 17.41 61.59 57.48
CA ILE A 829 17.35 61.47 58.95
C ILE A 829 16.01 60.78 59.27
N LEU A 830 15.97 59.86 60.24
CA LEU A 830 14.76 59.10 60.63
C LEU A 830 14.32 57.98 59.67
N VAL A 831 15.23 57.33 58.95
CA VAL A 831 14.84 56.29 57.98
C VAL A 831 15.50 54.94 58.32
N LEU A 832 14.69 54.00 58.82
CA LEU A 832 15.13 52.64 59.16
C LEU A 832 14.94 51.69 57.97
N ARG A 833 15.66 51.89 56.85
CA ARG A 833 15.55 51.01 55.66
C ARG A 833 16.34 49.73 55.85
N SER A 834 15.66 48.60 55.96
CA SER A 834 16.28 47.27 56.05
C SER A 834 16.61 46.69 54.67
N PRO A 835 17.73 45.96 54.52
CA PRO A 835 17.90 45.06 53.38
C PRO A 835 16.69 44.13 53.24
N LEU A 836 16.27 43.87 52.00
CA LEU A 836 15.17 42.96 51.68
C LEU A 836 15.75 41.63 51.23
N ARG A 837 15.37 40.53 51.88
CA ARG A 837 15.75 39.18 51.46
C ARG A 837 14.60 38.53 50.70
N ILE A 838 14.89 38.08 49.48
CA ILE A 838 14.02 37.26 48.64
C ILE A 838 14.48 35.81 48.82
N GLY A 839 13.74 35.06 49.61
CA GLY A 839 14.01 33.67 49.96
C GLY A 839 12.95 32.71 49.42
N GLY A 840 13.07 31.41 49.74
CA GLY A 840 12.00 30.43 49.52
C GLY A 840 12.18 29.62 48.23
N THR A 841 11.08 29.12 47.69
CA THR A 841 11.08 28.26 46.49
C THR A 841 10.51 29.01 45.29
N PHE A 842 10.72 28.52 44.07
CA PHE A 842 10.11 29.10 42.87
C PHE A 842 8.57 29.07 42.91
N LYS A 843 8.01 28.08 43.61
CA LYS A 843 6.55 27.93 43.77
C LYS A 843 5.97 28.91 44.79
N ASP A 844 6.74 29.22 45.83
CA ASP A 844 6.33 30.06 46.96
C ASP A 844 7.53 30.94 47.39
N PRO A 845 7.79 32.04 46.66
CA PRO A 845 8.84 33.00 47.00
C PRO A 845 8.41 33.82 48.22
N SER A 846 9.34 34.07 49.14
CA SER A 846 9.09 34.87 50.34
C SER A 846 9.93 36.14 50.34
N PHE A 847 9.29 37.26 50.68
CA PHE A 847 9.91 38.58 50.74
C PHE A 847 9.92 39.03 52.20
N ARG A 848 11.11 39.22 52.79
CA ARG A 848 11.22 39.52 54.23
C ARG A 848 12.34 40.53 54.48
N PRO A 849 12.16 41.48 55.40
CA PRO A 849 13.27 42.27 55.93
C PRO A 849 14.38 41.40 56.51
N ASP A 850 15.63 41.84 56.39
CA ASP A 850 16.72 41.23 57.13
C ASP A 850 16.64 41.61 58.62
N PHE A 851 15.97 40.77 59.40
CA PHE A 851 15.80 40.95 60.83
C PHE A 851 17.11 40.98 61.62
N LYS A 852 18.21 40.39 61.10
CA LYS A 852 19.51 40.47 61.76
C LYS A 852 20.09 41.88 61.65
N ALA A 853 20.06 42.46 60.44
CA ALA A 853 20.49 43.82 60.19
C ALA A 853 19.62 44.84 60.95
N LEU A 854 18.30 44.63 60.97
CA LEU A 854 17.36 45.44 61.77
C LEU A 854 17.60 45.33 63.27
N GLY A 855 17.83 44.12 63.79
CA GLY A 855 18.09 43.88 65.21
C GLY A 855 19.36 44.58 65.70
N ILE A 856 20.43 44.59 64.89
CA ILE A 856 21.66 45.32 65.21
C ILE A 856 21.39 46.84 65.28
N ARG A 857 20.71 47.41 64.27
CA ARG A 857 20.36 48.84 64.25
C ARG A 857 19.46 49.22 65.44
N GLY A 858 18.50 48.35 65.79
CA GLY A 858 17.65 48.52 66.96
C GLY A 858 18.43 48.48 68.27
N ALA A 859 19.37 47.54 68.43
CA ALA A 859 20.22 47.46 69.61
C ALA A 859 21.13 48.70 69.74
N VAL A 860 21.69 49.20 68.64
CA VAL A 860 22.49 50.44 68.62
C VAL A 860 21.61 51.64 68.99
N ALA A 861 20.39 51.74 68.44
CA ALA A 861 19.45 52.80 68.79
C ALA A 861 19.07 52.77 70.28
N LEU A 862 18.80 51.60 70.86
CA LEU A 862 18.52 51.42 72.28
C LEU A 862 19.73 51.78 73.17
N THR A 863 20.94 51.41 72.74
CA THR A 863 22.19 51.71 73.46
C THR A 863 22.53 53.19 73.42
N LEU A 864 22.42 53.83 72.25
CA LEU A 864 22.64 55.28 72.13
C LEU A 864 21.54 56.06 72.84
N GLY A 865 20.29 55.58 72.77
CA GLY A 865 19.15 56.16 73.46
C GLY A 865 19.23 56.10 74.99
N SER A 866 19.83 55.05 75.54
CA SER A 866 20.07 54.95 76.99
C SER A 866 21.16 55.89 77.49
N ILE A 867 22.11 56.27 76.63
CA ILE A 867 23.13 57.29 76.92
C ILE A 867 22.56 58.70 76.78
N ALA A 868 21.88 58.97 75.66
CA ALA A 868 21.18 60.22 75.40
C ALA A 868 19.97 59.95 74.48
N PRO A 869 18.72 60.22 74.90
CA PRO A 869 17.55 59.91 74.09
C PRO A 869 17.60 60.43 72.64
N PRO A 870 18.11 61.66 72.36
CA PRO A 870 18.29 62.12 70.98
C PRO A 870 19.37 61.34 70.19
N ALA A 871 20.36 60.73 70.85
CA ALA A 871 21.42 59.97 70.20
C ALA A 871 20.92 58.64 69.61
N ALA A 872 19.77 58.11 70.05
CA ALA A 872 19.09 57.00 69.38
C ALA A 872 18.83 57.30 67.89
N LEU A 873 18.63 58.57 67.54
CA LEU A 873 18.41 59.02 66.16
C LEU A 873 19.66 58.85 65.27
N LEU A 874 20.87 58.80 65.85
CA LEU A 874 22.10 58.57 65.09
C LEU A 874 22.11 57.18 64.42
N ALA A 875 21.42 56.20 65.01
CA ALA A 875 21.24 54.87 64.40
C ALA A 875 20.30 54.87 63.17
N THR A 876 19.65 56.00 62.90
CA THR A 876 18.69 56.21 61.80
C THR A 876 19.19 57.20 60.73
N ILE A 877 20.42 57.71 60.87
CA ILE A 877 21.05 58.63 59.92
C ILE A 877 21.74 57.84 58.82
N GLU A 878 21.36 58.08 57.56
CA GLU A 878 22.09 57.59 56.39
C GLU A 878 22.75 58.75 55.65
N LEU A 879 24.07 58.64 55.41
CA LEU A 879 24.90 59.71 54.84
C LEU A 879 24.79 59.84 53.31
N GLY A 880 23.92 59.06 52.66
CA GLY A 880 23.72 59.08 51.21
C GLY A 880 24.92 58.59 50.39
N PRO A 881 25.40 57.34 50.54
CA PRO A 881 26.57 56.84 49.82
C PRO A 881 26.29 56.47 48.35
N GLY A 882 25.03 56.50 47.91
CA GLY A 882 24.63 56.17 46.55
C GLY A 882 25.15 57.18 45.52
N LYS A 883 25.60 56.69 44.37
CA LYS A 883 25.93 57.51 43.20
C LYS A 883 25.08 57.05 42.02
N ASP A 884 24.84 57.96 41.07
CA ASP A 884 24.17 57.62 39.81
C ASP A 884 24.91 56.48 39.09
N ALA A 885 24.17 55.48 38.65
CA ALA A 885 24.67 54.42 37.80
C ALA A 885 24.00 54.59 36.43
N ASP A 886 24.65 55.31 35.51
CA ASP A 886 24.23 55.27 34.11
C ASP A 886 24.54 53.87 33.59
N CYS A 887 23.53 52.99 33.56
CA CYS A 887 23.68 51.59 33.16
C CYS A 887 24.23 51.48 31.72
N GLY A 888 25.54 51.57 31.57
CA GLY A 888 26.28 51.52 30.30
C GLY A 888 26.36 50.13 29.66
N GLY A 889 25.47 49.21 30.05
CA GLY A 889 25.46 47.83 29.57
C GLY A 889 24.76 47.70 28.21
N HIS A 890 25.23 46.77 27.38
CA HIS A 890 24.65 46.46 26.05
C HIS A 890 23.14 46.12 26.07
N TYR A 891 22.60 45.70 27.22
CA TYR A 891 21.20 45.27 27.39
C TYR A 891 20.28 46.34 27.98
N ALA A 892 20.82 47.50 28.39
CA ALA A 892 20.05 48.60 29.00
C ALA A 892 19.79 49.77 28.04
N LYS A 893 20.08 49.60 26.74
CA LYS A 893 19.90 50.59 25.68
C LYS A 893 18.58 50.44 24.96
#